data_AF-A0A7T7XPV8-F1
#
_entry.id   AF-A0A7T7XPV8-F1
#
_cell.length_a   1.000
_cell.length_b   1.000
_cell.length_c   1.000
_cell.angle_alpha   90.00
_cell.angle_beta   90.00
_cell.angle_gamma   90.00
#
_symmetry.space_group_name_H-M   'P 1'
#
loop_
_entity.id
_entity.type
_entity.pdbx_description
1 polymer ?
#
loop_
_entity_poly.entity_id
_entity_poly.type
_entity_poly.pdbx_seq_one_letter_code
_entity_poly.pdbx_strand_id
1 'polypeptide(L)'
;MAKKTKAIYAPGELDRVRRKLGDLNPDEARRMAEVLGGEVGWERDQENEAKGRSRVRNETVDVVVGGKSSGRNKQPKRRVELAPDGDDPDGIRRRSSRIITDPGDDPSIPLKLSYRERVKMDRYAAQPEFEIKNAGQVFYSVISIFGDIPDYVNPDFVNRRMNDYYKRIELLVTATRTMFPRNNLQRNERLRKASPFAYSILDTIRYWNIERIASDLAKIQAKPRNAKIGDFADILRAIYKPIYVLEKLDPETHIRESYKLLYKVLYLENPTEAKAKYQDLIRNALSSYVVIQRDIKYLMYPLLLKLLSDQFIPYDNFFTVRKNRFAVFLGVNESKHISPSSVAVPVEDAEEEKSEDKNSGDEKDADGLTSEERELKKALEAENKAVNRGENTLEILFPRAGWERMATYPDFYPYFHDVFNFKKGYELISPTDPLQQIVVLMRILEELFYGLRYVSFGTTAGPDGNPERIDNIITNIMTNWHTFIELGFEKEYLPRLTEYCRILDSASESRTSTYARRILNELHWIKRLYFLPYYRFESSFPPPMQKKDVKAVYPEVRKLRRYLTAVAAGIEQGNRRGGAENNAHCDAIDNPWEPYNFQVPNPVSTRIDAVLGSKNPKQKNNAALVFFTLSAAVVLDHIMNDENSWAYGEQTGWLFRSVDGDGVMPLFGVDTKLDTETIFKHALKQRERKEAGNKEEEPDF
;
A
#
# COMPACT_ATOMS: atom_id res chain seq x y z
N MET A 1 -29.03 -34.50 46.71
CA MET A 1 -28.33 -33.20 46.81
C MET A 1 -28.06 -32.70 45.40
N ALA A 2 -28.67 -31.60 44.97
CA ALA A 2 -28.48 -31.06 43.62
C ALA A 2 -27.09 -30.40 43.50
N LYS A 3 -26.31 -30.78 42.48
CA LYS A 3 -25.01 -30.18 42.13
C LYS A 3 -25.21 -28.67 41.88
N LYS A 4 -24.46 -27.81 42.56
CA LYS A 4 -24.42 -26.37 42.26
C LYS A 4 -23.79 -26.16 40.88
N THR A 5 -24.48 -25.41 40.01
CA THR A 5 -24.04 -25.03 38.67
C THR A 5 -22.85 -24.05 38.73
N LYS A 6 -21.87 -24.23 37.83
CA LYS A 6 -20.61 -23.48 37.82
C LYS A 6 -20.78 -22.13 37.10
N ALA A 7 -20.10 -21.09 37.59
CA ALA A 7 -20.06 -19.76 36.96
C ALA A 7 -19.00 -19.72 35.84
N ILE A 8 -19.44 -19.91 34.60
CA ILE A 8 -18.57 -20.10 33.42
C ILE A 8 -18.46 -18.81 32.60
N TYR A 9 -19.51 -18.00 32.54
CA TYR A 9 -19.62 -16.89 31.58
C TYR A 9 -19.20 -15.54 32.18
N ALA A 10 -18.61 -14.68 31.35
CA ALA A 10 -18.23 -13.32 31.72
C ALA A 10 -19.47 -12.38 31.76
N PRO A 11 -19.42 -11.26 32.51
CA PRO A 11 -20.57 -10.35 32.62
C PRO A 11 -21.02 -9.83 31.24
N GLY A 12 -22.28 -10.06 30.87
CA GLY A 12 -22.88 -9.60 29.61
C GLY A 12 -22.59 -10.46 28.38
N GLU A 13 -22.04 -11.66 28.56
CA GLU A 13 -21.73 -12.59 27.48
C GLU A 13 -22.98 -13.34 26.97
N LEU A 14 -23.87 -13.79 27.87
CA LEU A 14 -25.13 -14.44 27.50
C LEU A 14 -26.10 -13.47 26.83
N ASP A 15 -26.12 -12.19 27.26
CA ASP A 15 -26.95 -11.16 26.64
C ASP A 15 -26.49 -10.82 25.22
N ARG A 16 -25.18 -10.85 24.94
CA ARG A 16 -24.64 -10.70 23.59
C ARG A 16 -24.99 -11.90 22.70
N VAL A 17 -24.95 -13.10 23.26
CA VAL A 17 -25.33 -14.34 22.54
C VAL A 17 -26.83 -14.35 22.24
N ARG A 18 -27.69 -13.95 23.19
CA ARG A 18 -29.15 -13.83 22.98
C ARG A 18 -29.51 -12.83 21.88
N ARG A 19 -28.84 -11.68 21.81
CA ARG A 19 -29.07 -10.70 20.73
C ARG A 19 -28.70 -11.21 19.34
N LYS A 20 -27.80 -12.21 19.23
CA LYS A 20 -27.39 -12.81 17.96
C LYS A 20 -28.29 -13.98 17.52
N LEU A 21 -29.01 -14.62 18.44
CA LEU A 21 -29.86 -15.79 18.17
C LEU A 21 -31.30 -15.42 17.75
N GLY A 22 -31.71 -14.16 17.88
CA GLY A 22 -33.10 -13.74 17.59
C GLY A 22 -34.10 -14.21 18.65
N ASP A 23 -35.35 -13.78 18.53
CA ASP A 23 -36.43 -14.15 19.47
C ASP A 23 -36.77 -15.64 19.33
N LEU A 24 -36.22 -16.45 20.24
CA LEU A 24 -36.52 -17.87 20.36
C LEU A 24 -37.78 -18.08 21.19
N ASN A 25 -38.71 -18.85 20.62
CA ASN A 25 -39.95 -19.22 21.29
C ASN A 25 -39.62 -20.09 22.52
N PRO A 26 -40.12 -19.79 23.75
CA PRO A 26 -39.75 -20.49 24.98
C PRO A 26 -39.92 -22.02 24.95
N ASP A 27 -40.86 -22.52 24.14
CA ASP A 27 -41.10 -23.96 23.98
C ASP A 27 -40.05 -24.65 23.08
N GLU A 28 -39.52 -23.92 22.10
CA GLU A 28 -38.46 -24.40 21.20
C GLU A 28 -37.10 -24.43 21.92
N ALA A 29 -36.84 -23.43 22.77
CA ALA A 29 -35.67 -23.40 23.65
C ALA A 29 -35.66 -24.56 24.66
N ARG A 30 -36.82 -24.95 25.19
CA ARG A 30 -36.95 -26.12 26.08
C ARG A 30 -36.67 -27.44 25.36
N ARG A 31 -37.19 -27.61 24.14
CA ARG A 31 -36.91 -28.79 23.31
C ARG A 31 -35.43 -28.89 22.95
N MET A 32 -34.79 -27.78 22.59
CA MET A 32 -33.36 -27.76 22.30
C MET A 32 -32.51 -28.07 23.53
N ALA A 33 -32.90 -27.60 24.72
CA ALA A 33 -32.20 -27.91 25.96
C ALA A 33 -32.31 -29.40 26.35
N GLU A 34 -33.46 -30.04 26.11
CA GLU A 34 -33.63 -31.49 26.32
C GLU A 34 -32.82 -32.33 25.33
N VAL A 35 -32.73 -31.91 24.07
CA VAL A 35 -32.00 -32.65 23.02
C VAL A 35 -30.48 -32.47 23.15
N LEU A 36 -30.00 -31.30 23.57
CA LEU A 36 -28.57 -30.97 23.60
C LEU A 36 -27.87 -31.33 24.93
N GLY A 37 -28.61 -31.73 25.97
CA GLY A 37 -28.06 -32.43 27.14
C GLY A 37 -26.91 -31.74 27.90
N GLY A 38 -26.82 -30.41 27.89
CA GLY A 38 -25.72 -29.65 28.50
C GLY A 38 -26.09 -28.95 29.81
N GLU A 39 -25.20 -29.02 30.82
CA GLU A 39 -25.32 -28.21 32.05
C GLU A 39 -25.12 -26.71 31.74
N VAL A 40 -26.15 -25.88 31.93
CA VAL A 40 -26.09 -24.43 31.71
C VAL A 40 -25.43 -23.74 32.92
N GLY A 41 -24.27 -23.12 32.72
CA GLY A 41 -23.60 -22.25 33.71
C GLY A 41 -24.26 -20.86 33.79
N TRP A 42 -23.94 -20.08 34.82
CA TRP A 42 -24.43 -18.71 35.01
C TRP A 42 -23.30 -17.66 34.91
N GLU A 43 -23.64 -16.38 34.67
CA GLU A 43 -22.68 -15.27 34.52
C GLU A 43 -22.06 -14.85 35.86
N ARG A 44 -20.77 -14.51 35.87
CA ARG A 44 -20.12 -13.94 37.06
C ARG A 44 -20.65 -12.53 37.35
N ASP A 45 -20.94 -12.24 38.63
CA ASP A 45 -21.30 -10.88 39.06
C ASP A 45 -20.14 -9.90 38.84
N GLN A 46 -20.44 -8.65 38.48
CA GLN A 46 -19.44 -7.58 38.37
C GLN A 46 -18.83 -7.28 39.75
N GLU A 47 -17.55 -7.63 39.95
CA GLU A 47 -16.78 -7.16 41.10
C GLU A 47 -16.59 -5.64 41.01
N ASN A 48 -17.27 -4.91 41.88
CA ASN A 48 -16.92 -3.53 42.21
C ASN A 48 -15.61 -3.51 42.99
N GLU A 49 -14.69 -2.63 42.58
CA GLU A 49 -13.35 -2.42 43.13
C GLU A 49 -13.24 -2.54 44.67
N ALA A 50 -12.43 -3.48 45.15
CA ALA A 50 -11.87 -3.44 46.50
C ALA A 50 -10.38 -3.07 46.44
N LYS A 51 -10.12 -1.76 46.58
CA LYS A 51 -8.80 -1.19 46.85
C LYS A 51 -8.15 -1.89 48.05
N GLY A 52 -6.92 -2.37 47.84
CA GLY A 52 -6.09 -2.94 48.89
C GLY A 52 -5.89 -1.95 50.06
N ARG A 53 -6.28 -2.39 51.26
CA ARG A 53 -6.08 -1.68 52.52
C ARG A 53 -4.60 -1.76 52.94
N SER A 54 -3.89 -0.65 52.82
CA SER A 54 -2.67 -0.38 53.59
C SER A 54 -3.09 0.16 54.97
N ARG A 55 -2.67 -0.52 56.04
CA ARG A 55 -2.89 -0.09 57.43
C ARG A 55 -1.92 1.05 57.76
N VAL A 56 -2.45 2.26 57.98
CA VAL A 56 -1.74 3.32 58.70
C VAL A 56 -2.60 3.74 59.89
N ARG A 57 -1.93 3.71 61.04
CA ARG A 57 -2.41 4.03 62.38
C ARG A 57 -2.42 5.56 62.52
N ASN A 58 -3.60 6.17 62.65
CA ASN A 58 -3.71 7.59 63.00
C ASN A 58 -4.44 7.71 64.34
N GLU A 59 -3.67 8.19 65.33
CA GLU A 59 -4.18 8.79 66.55
C GLU A 59 -5.00 10.04 66.19
N THR A 60 -6.21 10.10 66.71
CA THR A 60 -7.09 11.26 66.70
C THR A 60 -6.60 12.26 67.74
N VAL A 61 -6.20 13.46 67.30
CA VAL A 61 -6.07 14.64 68.17
C VAL A 61 -7.25 15.55 67.86
N ASP A 62 -8.09 15.76 68.88
CA ASP A 62 -9.23 16.66 68.85
C ASP A 62 -8.78 18.11 68.75
N VAL A 63 -9.32 18.85 67.78
CA VAL A 63 -9.29 20.31 67.78
C VAL A 63 -10.73 20.81 67.73
N VAL A 64 -11.19 21.30 68.87
CA VAL A 64 -12.47 21.97 69.06
C VAL A 64 -12.36 23.39 68.51
N VAL A 65 -13.23 23.74 67.56
CA VAL A 65 -13.57 25.14 67.28
C VAL A 65 -15.10 25.26 67.38
N GLY A 66 -15.55 25.89 68.45
CA GLY A 66 -16.95 26.14 68.73
C GLY A 66 -17.49 27.35 67.98
N GLY A 67 -18.81 27.35 67.75
CA GLY A 67 -19.56 28.57 67.49
C GLY A 67 -20.76 28.43 66.55
N LYS A 68 -21.94 28.12 67.14
CA LYS A 68 -23.28 28.74 66.94
C LYS A 68 -23.70 29.12 65.49
N SER A 69 -24.90 28.86 64.97
CA SER A 69 -26.20 28.46 65.51
C SER A 69 -27.22 28.45 64.35
N SER A 70 -28.31 27.67 64.49
CA SER A 70 -29.60 27.77 63.76
C SER A 70 -29.58 27.27 62.30
N GLY A 71 -30.42 26.35 61.82
CA GLY A 71 -31.68 25.82 62.31
C GLY A 71 -32.63 25.62 61.11
N ARG A 72 -33.26 24.43 61.03
CA ARG A 72 -34.45 24.03 60.23
C ARG A 72 -34.32 23.52 58.77
N ASN A 73 -34.46 22.18 58.69
CA ASN A 73 -35.53 21.38 58.07
C ASN A 73 -35.86 21.42 56.54
N LYS A 74 -35.81 20.19 56.00
CA LYS A 74 -36.76 19.49 55.09
C LYS A 74 -36.79 19.81 53.58
N GLN A 75 -36.13 18.90 52.86
CA GLN A 75 -36.56 18.09 51.70
C GLN A 75 -36.91 18.73 50.32
N PRO A 76 -36.68 17.96 49.22
CA PRO A 76 -36.58 18.47 47.85
C PRO A 76 -37.90 18.37 47.06
N LYS A 77 -38.07 19.22 46.04
CA LYS A 77 -39.13 19.07 45.03
C LYS A 77 -38.56 19.05 43.61
N ARG A 78 -38.88 17.96 42.90
CA ARG A 78 -38.87 17.80 41.43
C ARG A 78 -39.92 18.72 40.78
N ARG A 79 -39.63 19.21 39.56
CA ARG A 79 -40.59 19.58 38.48
C ARG A 79 -39.78 19.62 37.18
N VAL A 80 -39.87 18.65 36.26
CA VAL A 80 -40.87 18.39 35.20
C VAL A 80 -41.05 19.57 34.22
N GLU A 81 -40.83 19.21 32.96
CA GLU A 81 -40.79 19.93 31.68
C GLU A 81 -42.06 20.72 31.34
N LEU A 82 -41.89 21.73 30.49
CA LEU A 82 -42.94 22.36 29.69
C LEU A 82 -42.33 22.77 28.34
N ALA A 83 -42.82 22.18 27.27
CA ALA A 83 -42.71 22.68 25.90
C ALA A 83 -43.73 23.81 25.67
N PRO A 84 -43.54 24.65 24.63
CA PRO A 84 -44.67 25.15 23.87
C PRO A 84 -44.51 24.89 22.35
N ASP A 85 -45.55 24.28 21.77
CA ASP A 85 -45.86 24.25 20.34
C ASP A 85 -46.54 25.57 19.90
N GLY A 86 -46.45 25.92 18.60
CA GLY A 86 -47.41 26.82 17.94
C GLY A 86 -46.91 27.71 16.80
N ASP A 87 -46.59 27.09 15.66
CA ASP A 87 -46.88 27.43 14.25
C ASP A 87 -46.34 28.67 13.47
N ASP A 88 -45.74 28.27 12.33
CA ASP A 88 -45.12 28.83 11.09
C ASP A 88 -46.00 29.78 10.21
N PRO A 89 -45.58 30.32 9.01
CA PRO A 89 -44.55 29.85 8.06
C PRO A 89 -43.69 30.88 7.27
N ASP A 90 -42.75 30.30 6.50
CA ASP A 90 -42.14 30.71 5.21
C ASP A 90 -40.84 31.55 5.17
N GLY A 91 -39.76 30.87 4.73
CA GLY A 91 -38.49 31.48 4.35
C GLY A 91 -37.34 30.49 4.17
N ILE A 92 -37.45 29.61 3.18
CA ILE A 92 -36.47 28.58 2.80
C ILE A 92 -35.02 29.13 2.75
N ARG A 93 -34.20 28.75 3.73
CA ARG A 93 -32.74 28.74 3.59
C ARG A 93 -32.23 27.33 3.87
N ARG A 94 -31.72 26.72 2.80
CA ARG A 94 -31.02 25.44 2.75
C ARG A 94 -30.17 25.24 4.01
N ARG A 95 -30.55 24.25 4.83
CA ARG A 95 -29.69 23.70 5.87
C ARG A 95 -28.50 23.06 5.19
N SER A 96 -27.39 23.78 5.07
CA SER A 96 -26.08 23.15 5.01
C SER A 96 -25.96 22.29 6.26
N SER A 97 -25.77 20.99 6.08
CA SER A 97 -25.43 20.05 7.14
C SER A 97 -24.33 20.65 8.02
N ARG A 98 -24.66 21.07 9.24
CA ARG A 98 -23.66 21.46 10.23
C ARG A 98 -22.83 20.22 10.52
N ILE A 99 -21.60 20.24 10.03
CA ILE A 99 -20.55 19.34 10.48
C ILE A 99 -20.51 19.48 12.01
N ILE A 100 -20.69 18.37 12.72
CA ILE A 100 -20.46 18.31 14.17
C ILE A 100 -18.94 18.48 14.33
N THR A 101 -18.48 19.72 14.48
CA THR A 101 -17.08 20.03 14.79
C THR A 101 -16.79 19.57 16.21
N ASP A 102 -15.77 18.71 16.37
CA ASP A 102 -15.22 18.35 17.67
C ASP A 102 -14.94 19.64 18.47
N PRO A 103 -15.50 19.83 19.68
CA PRO A 103 -15.23 20.98 20.52
C PRO A 103 -13.73 21.24 20.74
N GLY A 104 -12.90 20.18 20.68
CA GLY A 104 -11.46 20.30 20.79
C GLY A 104 -10.75 20.89 19.55
N ASP A 105 -11.38 20.96 18.38
CA ASP A 105 -10.80 21.53 17.15
C ASP A 105 -11.24 22.99 16.89
N ASP A 106 -12.01 23.58 17.80
CA ASP A 106 -12.39 25.00 17.69
C ASP A 106 -11.22 25.91 18.13
N PRO A 107 -10.61 26.72 17.24
CA PRO A 107 -9.48 27.59 17.56
C PRO A 107 -9.84 28.73 18.53
N SER A 108 -11.12 29.02 18.76
CA SER A 108 -11.56 30.06 19.69
C SER A 108 -11.53 29.64 21.16
N ILE A 109 -11.44 28.33 21.44
CA ILE A 109 -11.46 27.77 22.79
C ILE A 109 -10.01 27.58 23.29
N PRO A 110 -9.64 28.13 24.47
CA PRO A 110 -8.30 27.93 25.03
C PRO A 110 -8.07 26.46 25.40
N LEU A 111 -6.87 25.95 25.11
CA LEU A 111 -6.49 24.57 25.44
C LEU A 111 -6.38 24.39 26.95
N LYS A 112 -7.08 23.38 27.49
CA LYS A 112 -6.95 22.96 28.89
C LYS A 112 -6.47 21.52 28.94
N LEU A 113 -5.18 21.32 29.17
CA LEU A 113 -4.58 20.00 29.24
C LEU A 113 -4.97 19.30 30.56
N SER A 114 -5.62 18.14 30.45
CA SER A 114 -5.84 17.27 31.61
C SER A 114 -4.52 16.69 32.12
N TYR A 115 -4.39 16.47 33.43
CA TYR A 115 -3.21 15.84 34.05
C TYR A 115 -2.81 14.53 33.35
N ARG A 116 -3.80 13.67 33.05
CA ARG A 116 -3.55 12.38 32.39
C ARG A 116 -3.00 12.55 30.98
N GLU A 117 -3.54 13.51 30.24
CA GLU A 117 -3.13 13.78 28.86
C GLU A 117 -1.75 14.45 28.81
N ARG A 118 -1.45 15.35 29.76
CA ARG A 118 -0.12 15.93 29.93
C ARG A 118 0.95 14.86 30.14
N VAL A 119 0.73 13.93 31.06
CA VAL A 119 1.68 12.84 31.37
C VAL A 119 1.88 11.93 30.15
N LYS A 120 0.81 11.63 29.40
CA LYS A 120 0.91 10.83 28.17
C LYS A 120 1.73 11.55 27.09
N MET A 121 1.43 12.82 26.81
CA MET A 121 2.17 13.63 25.84
C MET A 121 3.63 13.80 26.24
N ASP A 122 3.92 13.97 27.53
CA ASP A 122 5.28 14.09 28.06
C ASP A 122 6.08 12.81 27.90
N ARG A 123 5.46 11.67 28.20
CA ARG A 123 6.08 10.36 28.01
C ARG A 123 6.36 10.08 26.54
N TYR A 124 5.46 10.49 25.65
CA TYR A 124 5.64 10.35 24.22
C TYR A 124 6.77 11.24 23.71
N ALA A 125 6.80 12.52 24.09
CA ALA A 125 7.87 13.47 23.72
C ALA A 125 9.26 13.08 24.28
N ALA A 126 9.33 12.21 25.28
CA ALA A 126 10.57 11.71 25.86
C ALA A 126 11.08 10.39 25.26
N GLN A 127 10.36 9.80 24.29
CA GLN A 127 10.86 8.62 23.59
C GLN A 127 12.21 8.92 22.92
N PRO A 128 13.09 7.90 22.78
CA PRO A 128 14.43 8.08 22.23
C PRO A 128 14.43 8.59 20.78
N GLU A 129 13.34 8.33 20.05
CA GLU A 129 13.14 8.84 18.70
C GLU A 129 12.99 10.35 18.67
N PHE A 130 12.41 10.99 19.69
CA PHE A 130 12.15 12.42 19.72
C PHE A 130 13.14 13.21 20.58
N GLU A 131 13.50 12.68 21.77
CA GLU A 131 14.38 13.34 22.76
C GLU A 131 14.00 14.78 23.14
N ILE A 132 12.74 15.19 22.90
CA ILE A 132 12.24 16.54 23.19
C ILE A 132 12.19 16.78 24.70
N LYS A 133 11.88 15.74 25.48
CA LYS A 133 11.89 15.77 26.94
C LYS A 133 12.86 14.77 27.55
N ASN A 134 13.44 15.14 28.69
CA ASN A 134 14.27 14.26 29.49
C ASN A 134 13.45 13.37 30.42
N ALA A 135 13.97 12.17 30.75
CA ALA A 135 13.34 11.25 31.69
C ALA A 135 13.00 11.90 33.05
N GLY A 136 13.87 12.81 33.52
CA GLY A 136 13.61 13.60 34.73
C GLY A 136 12.39 14.51 34.59
N GLN A 137 12.20 15.18 33.46
CA GLN A 137 11.05 16.05 33.21
C GLN A 137 9.73 15.26 33.15
N VAL A 138 9.75 14.03 32.60
CA VAL A 138 8.60 13.13 32.62
C VAL A 138 8.28 12.69 34.05
N PHE A 139 9.30 12.33 34.84
CA PHE A 139 9.13 11.98 36.25
C PHE A 139 8.50 13.14 37.05
N TYR A 140 8.97 14.37 36.84
CA TYR A 140 8.38 15.57 37.43
C TYR A 140 6.91 15.79 37.01
N SER A 141 6.55 15.50 35.75
CA SER A 141 5.15 15.56 35.31
C SER A 141 4.26 14.50 35.97
N VAL A 142 4.79 13.32 36.29
CA VAL A 142 4.05 12.26 36.98
C VAL A 142 3.76 12.66 38.43
N ILE A 143 4.73 13.20 39.15
CA ILE A 143 4.57 13.51 40.58
C ILE A 143 3.80 14.81 40.86
N SER A 144 3.65 15.68 39.87
CA SER A 144 3.06 17.02 40.04
C SER A 144 1.56 17.02 39.72
N ILE A 145 0.76 16.62 40.71
CA ILE A 145 -0.70 16.46 40.58
C ILE A 145 -1.45 17.81 40.65
N PHE A 146 -0.88 18.83 41.32
CA PHE A 146 -1.60 20.07 41.69
C PHE A 146 -0.94 21.39 41.21
N GLY A 147 -0.08 21.38 40.19
CA GLY A 147 0.59 22.60 39.71
C GLY A 147 0.76 22.68 38.19
N ASP A 148 0.76 23.92 37.67
CA ASP A 148 1.17 24.25 36.31
C ASP A 148 2.69 24.20 36.20
N ILE A 149 3.20 23.08 35.73
CA ILE A 149 4.64 22.89 35.53
C ILE A 149 5.04 23.63 34.26
N PRO A 150 6.12 24.43 34.29
CA PRO A 150 6.69 24.98 33.07
C PRO A 150 7.12 23.84 32.11
N ASP A 151 6.54 23.84 30.91
CA ASP A 151 6.78 22.80 29.90
C ASP A 151 8.10 23.04 29.16
N TYR A 152 9.20 22.67 29.82
CA TYR A 152 10.56 22.83 29.31
C TYR A 152 10.93 21.75 28.29
N VAL A 153 11.81 22.13 27.36
CA VAL A 153 12.42 21.27 26.34
C VAL A 153 13.82 20.85 26.80
N ASN A 154 14.25 19.65 26.39
CA ASN A 154 15.60 19.15 26.64
C ASN A 154 16.65 20.06 25.94
N PRO A 155 17.65 20.59 26.67
CA PRO A 155 18.70 21.44 26.07
C PRO A 155 19.46 20.77 24.92
N ASP A 156 19.63 19.45 24.95
CA ASP A 156 20.30 18.72 23.87
C ASP A 156 19.47 18.71 22.59
N PHE A 157 18.14 18.62 22.69
CA PHE A 157 17.24 18.77 21.54
C PHE A 157 17.42 20.14 20.88
N VAL A 158 17.51 21.21 21.69
CA VAL A 158 17.66 22.60 21.22
C VAL A 158 18.99 22.84 20.51
N ASN A 159 20.09 22.32 21.07
CA ASN A 159 21.45 22.62 20.59
C ASN A 159 21.96 21.63 19.54
N ARG A 160 21.49 20.38 19.55
CA ARG A 160 21.96 19.33 18.64
C ARG A 160 20.92 19.03 17.58
N ARG A 161 19.78 18.44 17.96
CA ARG A 161 18.79 17.94 17.00
C ARG A 161 18.15 19.02 16.13
N MET A 162 17.78 20.17 16.72
CA MET A 162 17.23 21.28 15.95
C MET A 162 18.21 21.85 14.91
N ASN A 163 19.51 21.85 15.20
CA ASN A 163 20.53 22.24 14.24
C ASN A 163 20.63 21.24 13.09
N ASP A 164 20.51 19.94 13.36
CA ASP A 164 20.52 18.91 12.33
C ASP A 164 19.27 19.00 11.43
N TYR A 165 18.10 19.29 12.00
CA TYR A 165 16.88 19.54 11.22
C TYR A 165 17.00 20.79 10.36
N TYR A 166 17.50 21.90 10.94
CA TYR A 166 17.72 23.15 10.23
C TYR A 166 18.68 22.97 9.05
N LYS A 167 19.82 22.29 9.23
CA LYS A 167 20.80 22.03 8.16
C LYS A 167 20.20 21.33 6.95
N ARG A 168 19.28 20.39 7.16
CA ARG A 168 18.61 19.67 6.04
C ARG A 168 17.67 20.60 5.26
N ILE A 169 16.93 21.46 5.96
CA ILE A 169 16.06 22.47 5.34
C ILE A 169 16.91 23.52 4.61
N GLU A 170 17.98 24.00 5.24
CA GLU A 170 18.93 24.93 4.65
C GLU A 170 19.57 24.35 3.38
N LEU A 171 19.98 23.08 3.38
CA LEU A 171 20.55 22.41 2.21
C LEU A 171 19.55 22.38 1.04
N LEU A 172 18.30 21.99 1.28
CA LEU A 172 17.23 21.97 0.28
C LEU A 172 17.05 23.37 -0.34
N VAL A 173 16.88 24.38 0.51
CA VAL A 173 16.55 25.75 0.09
C VAL A 173 17.73 26.40 -0.62
N THR A 174 18.95 26.18 -0.13
CA THR A 174 20.17 26.75 -0.73
C THR A 174 20.48 26.10 -2.07
N ALA A 175 20.31 24.78 -2.20
CA ALA A 175 20.44 24.09 -3.49
C ALA A 175 19.43 24.64 -4.51
N THR A 176 18.18 24.79 -4.10
CA THR A 176 17.10 25.34 -4.95
C THR A 176 17.37 26.79 -5.34
N ARG A 177 17.76 27.65 -4.40
CA ARG A 177 18.10 29.06 -4.67
C ARG A 177 19.33 29.22 -5.57
N THR A 178 20.29 28.29 -5.49
CA THR A 178 21.48 28.29 -6.36
C THR A 178 21.11 27.94 -7.80
N MET A 179 20.25 26.94 -8.00
CA MET A 179 19.77 26.55 -9.33
C MET A 179 18.73 27.54 -9.88
N PHE A 180 17.93 28.15 -9.01
CA PHE A 180 16.82 29.02 -9.37
C PHE A 180 16.87 30.33 -8.59
N PRO A 181 17.85 31.21 -8.86
CA PRO A 181 18.04 32.44 -8.11
C PRO A 181 16.90 33.43 -8.34
N ARG A 182 16.55 34.18 -7.30
CA ARG A 182 15.45 35.16 -7.33
C ARG A 182 15.64 36.26 -8.38
N ASN A 183 16.89 36.62 -8.64
CA ASN A 183 17.25 37.76 -9.49
C ASN A 183 17.25 37.44 -10.99
N ASN A 184 17.11 36.16 -11.40
CA ASN A 184 17.11 35.79 -12.81
C ASN A 184 15.67 35.79 -13.38
N LEU A 185 15.23 36.96 -13.85
CA LEU A 185 13.90 37.16 -14.43
C LEU A 185 13.65 36.29 -15.67
N GLN A 186 14.65 36.09 -16.52
CA GLN A 186 14.51 35.29 -17.74
C GLN A 186 14.26 33.81 -17.44
N ARG A 187 15.00 33.23 -16.49
CA ARG A 187 14.81 31.84 -16.05
C ARG A 187 13.45 31.64 -15.37
N ASN A 188 13.02 32.63 -14.57
CA ASN A 188 11.70 32.64 -13.93
C ASN A 188 10.57 32.61 -14.98
N GLU A 189 10.65 33.46 -16.00
CA GLU A 189 9.64 33.53 -17.05
C GLU A 189 9.63 32.28 -17.93
N ARG A 190 10.79 31.74 -18.28
CA ARG A 190 10.91 30.50 -19.06
C ARG A 190 10.28 29.32 -18.35
N LEU A 191 10.58 29.13 -17.07
CA LEU A 191 10.00 28.04 -16.29
C LEU A 191 8.49 28.24 -16.07
N ARG A 192 8.05 29.49 -15.81
CA ARG A 192 6.62 29.81 -15.67
C ARG A 192 5.84 29.56 -16.96
N LYS A 193 6.43 29.83 -18.13
CA LYS A 193 5.85 29.51 -19.44
C LYS A 193 5.84 28.01 -19.73
N ALA A 194 6.92 27.30 -19.39
CA ALA A 194 7.04 25.86 -19.62
C ALA A 194 6.11 25.03 -18.71
N SER A 195 5.99 25.40 -17.43
CA SER A 195 5.05 24.78 -16.50
C SER A 195 4.79 25.71 -15.31
N PRO A 196 3.60 26.35 -15.25
CA PRO A 196 3.17 27.13 -14.10
C PRO A 196 3.15 26.32 -12.80
N PHE A 197 2.85 25.02 -12.92
CA PHE A 197 2.80 24.07 -11.82
C PHE A 197 4.19 23.82 -11.21
N ALA A 198 5.17 23.42 -12.04
CA ALA A 198 6.55 23.21 -11.57
C ALA A 198 7.17 24.50 -11.00
N TYR A 199 6.86 25.65 -11.60
CA TYR A 199 7.25 26.95 -11.07
C TYR A 199 6.71 27.15 -9.65
N SER A 200 5.41 26.92 -9.40
CA SER A 200 4.80 27.12 -8.07
C SER A 200 5.42 26.27 -6.97
N ILE A 201 5.81 25.03 -7.30
CA ILE A 201 6.48 24.10 -6.38
C ILE A 201 7.87 24.62 -6.02
N LEU A 202 8.70 24.87 -7.03
CA LEU A 202 10.08 25.33 -6.84
C LEU A 202 10.11 26.72 -6.20
N ASP A 203 9.13 27.56 -6.48
CA ASP A 203 9.01 28.87 -5.86
C ASP A 203 8.67 28.79 -4.38
N THR A 204 7.78 27.86 -3.99
CA THR A 204 7.46 27.59 -2.58
C THR A 204 8.70 27.14 -1.81
N ILE A 205 9.52 26.25 -2.38
CA ILE A 205 10.79 25.80 -1.78
C ILE A 205 11.80 26.95 -1.73
N ARG A 206 11.92 27.74 -2.80
CA ARG A 206 12.84 28.89 -2.90
C ARG A 206 12.54 29.99 -1.88
N TYR A 207 11.26 30.23 -1.61
CA TYR A 207 10.80 31.25 -0.65
C TYR A 207 10.64 30.73 0.78
N TRP A 208 11.05 29.49 1.05
CA TRP A 208 11.17 29.01 2.42
C TRP A 208 12.14 29.91 3.20
N ASN A 209 11.64 30.53 4.27
CA ASN A 209 12.35 31.54 5.06
C ASN A 209 13.26 30.88 6.11
N ILE A 210 14.41 30.39 5.64
CA ILE A 210 15.44 29.78 6.50
C ILE A 210 16.07 30.82 7.44
N GLU A 211 16.13 32.09 7.03
CA GLU A 211 16.70 33.19 7.81
C GLU A 211 15.90 33.43 9.11
N ARG A 212 14.57 33.35 9.03
CA ARG A 212 13.69 33.43 10.19
C ARG A 212 13.89 32.24 11.12
N ILE A 213 13.96 31.03 10.58
CA ILE A 213 14.19 29.81 11.39
C ILE A 213 15.52 29.92 12.14
N ALA A 214 16.59 30.34 11.48
CA ALA A 214 17.90 30.53 12.09
C ALA A 214 17.88 31.60 13.18
N SER A 215 17.25 32.76 12.93
CA SER A 215 17.13 33.85 13.91
C SER A 215 16.34 33.42 15.16
N ASP A 216 15.20 32.75 14.97
CA ASP A 216 14.36 32.30 16.07
C ASP A 216 15.03 31.15 16.84
N LEU A 217 15.71 30.23 16.16
CA LEU A 217 16.49 29.17 16.81
C LEU A 217 17.65 29.74 17.63
N ALA A 218 18.38 30.75 17.13
CA ALA A 218 19.46 31.40 17.85
C ALA A 218 18.98 32.08 19.15
N LYS A 219 17.78 32.68 19.15
CA LYS A 219 17.17 33.26 20.36
C LYS A 219 16.92 32.19 21.44
N ILE A 220 16.43 31.01 21.05
CA ILE A 220 16.18 29.91 21.98
C ILE A 220 17.50 29.30 22.47
N GLN A 221 18.48 29.13 21.57
CA GLN A 221 19.82 28.62 21.88
C GLN A 221 20.64 29.54 22.79
N ALA A 222 20.30 30.83 22.89
CA ALA A 222 20.92 31.74 23.86
C ALA A 222 20.60 31.34 25.32
N LYS A 223 19.47 30.67 25.57
CA LYS A 223 19.05 30.19 26.90
C LYS A 223 18.42 28.79 26.82
N PRO A 224 19.19 27.75 26.45
CA PRO A 224 18.65 26.45 26.08
C PRO A 224 18.04 25.69 27.28
N ARG A 225 18.49 25.98 28.51
CA ARG A 225 17.92 25.40 29.75
C ARG A 225 16.56 25.96 30.13
N ASN A 226 16.20 27.12 29.59
CA ASN A 226 14.94 27.81 29.88
C ASN A 226 13.96 27.74 28.70
N ALA A 227 14.30 27.00 27.65
CA ALA A 227 13.49 26.87 26.46
C ALA A 227 12.18 26.14 26.79
N LYS A 228 11.05 26.79 26.52
CA LYS A 228 9.71 26.24 26.67
C LYS A 228 9.19 25.78 25.32
N ILE A 229 8.24 24.87 25.32
CA ILE A 229 7.60 24.39 24.08
C ILE A 229 6.90 25.54 23.31
N GLY A 230 6.34 26.50 24.04
CA GLY A 230 5.76 27.72 23.45
C GLY A 230 6.73 28.53 22.58
N ASP A 231 8.02 28.52 22.92
CA ASP A 231 9.04 29.30 22.19
C ASP A 231 9.29 28.75 20.78
N PHE A 232 8.95 27.48 20.53
CA PHE A 232 9.09 26.83 19.22
C PHE A 232 7.94 27.12 18.25
N ALA A 233 6.88 27.83 18.68
CA ALA A 233 5.70 28.07 17.86
C ALA A 233 6.05 28.73 16.52
N ASP A 234 6.88 29.76 16.51
CA ASP A 234 7.25 30.47 15.28
C ASP A 234 8.15 29.65 14.35
N ILE A 235 9.05 28.84 14.92
CA ILE A 235 9.88 27.89 14.15
C ILE A 235 8.99 26.84 13.48
N LEU A 236 8.05 26.26 14.23
CA LEU A 236 7.11 25.27 13.71
C LEU A 236 6.23 25.86 12.60
N ARG A 237 5.73 27.09 12.75
CA ARG A 237 5.01 27.79 11.67
C ARG A 237 5.86 27.93 10.42
N ALA A 238 7.13 28.34 10.58
CA ALA A 238 8.03 28.54 9.45
C ALA A 238 8.41 27.23 8.74
N ILE A 239 8.47 26.10 9.46
CA ILE A 239 8.77 24.77 8.91
C ILE A 239 7.54 24.12 8.29
N TYR A 240 6.42 24.08 9.01
CA TYR A 240 5.23 23.35 8.56
C TYR A 240 4.44 24.08 7.47
N LYS A 241 4.56 25.41 7.34
CA LYS A 241 3.79 26.15 6.34
C LYS A 241 4.12 25.74 4.89
N PRO A 242 5.38 25.66 4.45
CA PRO A 242 5.71 25.14 3.11
C PRO A 242 5.38 23.66 2.96
N ILE A 243 5.62 22.84 3.99
CA ILE A 243 5.28 21.41 3.99
C ILE A 243 3.78 21.20 3.78
N TYR A 244 2.95 22.01 4.42
CA TYR A 244 1.50 21.95 4.29
C TYR A 244 1.02 22.33 2.88
N VAL A 245 1.63 23.36 2.26
CA VAL A 245 1.30 23.75 0.88
C VAL A 245 1.63 22.65 -0.13
N LEU A 246 2.69 21.87 0.13
CA LEU A 246 3.19 20.79 -0.72
C LEU A 246 2.64 19.40 -0.32
N GLU A 247 1.75 19.30 0.67
CA GLU A 247 1.35 18.03 1.28
C GLU A 247 0.67 17.06 0.30
N LYS A 248 -0.07 17.59 -0.68
CA LYS A 248 -0.80 16.78 -1.68
C LYS A 248 0.08 16.31 -2.84
N LEU A 249 1.35 16.69 -2.85
CA LEU A 249 2.27 16.38 -3.94
C LEU A 249 3.05 15.12 -3.65
N ASP A 250 2.98 14.18 -4.58
CA ASP A 250 3.88 13.02 -4.59
C ASP A 250 5.35 13.45 -4.88
N PRO A 251 6.34 13.04 -4.06
CA PRO A 251 7.75 13.36 -4.24
C PRO A 251 8.36 12.86 -5.57
N GLU A 252 7.91 11.70 -6.06
CA GLU A 252 8.53 11.00 -7.19
C GLU A 252 8.02 11.49 -8.55
N THR A 253 6.73 11.77 -8.65
CA THR A 253 6.12 12.36 -9.84
C THR A 253 6.30 13.87 -9.83
N HIS A 254 5.65 14.61 -8.93
CA HIS A 254 5.57 16.06 -9.03
C HIS A 254 6.86 16.81 -8.68
N ILE A 255 7.51 16.45 -7.56
CA ILE A 255 8.69 17.18 -7.08
C ILE A 255 9.90 16.87 -7.98
N ARG A 256 10.17 15.59 -8.25
CA ARG A 256 11.26 15.19 -9.14
C ARG A 256 11.07 15.70 -10.56
N GLU A 257 9.87 15.63 -11.14
CA GLU A 257 9.62 16.19 -12.47
C GLU A 257 9.83 17.71 -12.51
N SER A 258 9.45 18.43 -11.45
CA SER A 258 9.70 19.87 -11.35
C SER A 258 11.20 20.19 -11.42
N TYR A 259 12.05 19.42 -10.72
CA TYR A 259 13.51 19.55 -10.83
C TYR A 259 14.07 19.09 -12.18
N LYS A 260 13.48 18.07 -12.82
CA LYS A 260 13.85 17.66 -14.20
C LYS A 260 13.55 18.77 -15.21
N LEU A 261 12.38 19.41 -15.11
CA LEU A 261 12.00 20.54 -15.96
C LEU A 261 12.93 21.73 -15.73
N LEU A 262 13.27 22.04 -14.47
CA LEU A 262 14.27 23.06 -14.16
C LEU A 262 15.62 22.71 -14.78
N TYR A 263 16.06 21.45 -14.71
CA TYR A 263 17.30 20.99 -15.33
C TYR A 263 17.29 21.18 -16.85
N LYS A 264 16.17 20.88 -17.54
CA LYS A 264 16.04 21.13 -18.99
C LYS A 264 16.24 22.61 -19.31
N VAL A 265 15.63 23.52 -18.54
CA VAL A 265 15.82 24.97 -18.71
C VAL A 265 17.28 25.38 -18.47
N LEU A 266 17.93 24.83 -17.44
CA LEU A 266 19.34 25.10 -17.13
C LEU A 266 20.28 24.54 -18.21
N TYR A 267 19.96 23.38 -18.76
CA TYR A 267 20.74 22.75 -19.82
C TYR A 267 20.71 23.56 -21.11
N LEU A 268 19.56 24.14 -21.46
CA LEU A 268 19.43 25.07 -22.59
C LEU A 268 20.23 26.36 -22.38
N GLU A 269 20.42 26.80 -21.14
CA GLU A 269 21.21 28.00 -20.83
C GLU A 269 22.72 27.74 -20.87
N ASN A 270 23.20 26.67 -20.23
CA ASN A 270 24.61 26.30 -20.23
C ASN A 270 24.83 24.79 -20.00
N PRO A 271 25.06 23.99 -21.06
CA PRO A 271 25.19 22.54 -20.97
C PRO A 271 26.36 22.04 -20.11
N THR A 272 27.49 22.77 -20.10
CA THR A 272 28.71 22.35 -19.39
C THR A 272 28.58 22.53 -17.88
N GLU A 273 28.05 23.68 -17.45
CA GLU A 273 27.78 23.98 -16.04
C GLU A 273 26.63 23.11 -15.49
N ALA A 274 25.62 22.81 -16.31
CA ALA A 274 24.52 21.95 -15.93
C ALA A 274 24.96 20.53 -15.56
N LYS A 275 25.81 19.90 -16.37
CA LYS A 275 26.34 18.56 -16.08
C LYS A 275 27.29 18.55 -14.88
N ALA A 276 28.14 19.57 -14.74
CA ALA A 276 29.18 19.57 -13.70
C ALA A 276 28.69 19.98 -12.30
N LYS A 277 27.69 20.86 -12.19
CA LYS A 277 27.31 21.50 -10.92
C LYS A 277 25.85 21.29 -10.53
N TYR A 278 24.93 21.35 -11.49
CA TYR A 278 23.50 21.35 -11.17
C TYR A 278 22.94 19.94 -10.90
N GLN A 279 23.55 18.87 -11.44
CA GLN A 279 23.13 17.49 -11.14
C GLN A 279 23.26 17.13 -9.65
N ASP A 280 24.40 17.43 -9.04
CA ASP A 280 24.62 17.17 -7.61
C ASP A 280 23.69 17.99 -6.72
N LEU A 281 23.41 19.25 -7.11
CA LEU A 281 22.48 20.11 -6.38
C LEU A 281 21.04 19.57 -6.45
N ILE A 282 20.61 19.00 -7.58
CA ILE A 282 19.30 18.35 -7.70
C ILE A 282 19.24 17.11 -6.80
N ARG A 283 20.26 16.25 -6.82
CA ARG A 283 20.32 15.05 -5.97
C ARG A 283 20.27 15.41 -4.48
N ASN A 284 21.00 16.45 -4.08
CA ASN A 284 20.99 16.96 -2.70
C ASN A 284 19.63 17.56 -2.32
N ALA A 285 18.98 18.29 -3.24
CA ALA A 285 17.65 18.85 -3.01
C ALA A 285 16.60 17.74 -2.85
N LEU A 286 16.55 16.76 -3.76
CA LEU A 286 15.59 15.65 -3.70
C LEU A 286 15.77 14.79 -2.45
N SER A 287 17.01 14.39 -2.13
CA SER A 287 17.29 13.62 -0.91
C SER A 287 16.92 14.39 0.37
N SER A 288 17.20 15.70 0.42
CA SER A 288 16.83 16.53 1.57
C SER A 288 15.31 16.67 1.70
N TYR A 289 14.59 16.84 0.60
CA TYR A 289 13.14 16.96 0.58
C TYR A 289 12.44 15.72 1.15
N VAL A 290 12.84 14.52 0.70
CA VAL A 290 12.28 13.25 1.20
C VAL A 290 12.48 13.11 2.71
N VAL A 291 13.67 13.44 3.21
CA VAL A 291 13.95 13.40 4.66
C VAL A 291 13.13 14.44 5.42
N ILE A 292 12.91 15.63 4.86
CA ILE A 292 12.08 16.65 5.51
C ILE A 292 10.62 16.19 5.62
N GLN A 293 10.07 15.63 4.55
CA GLN A 293 8.67 15.20 4.49
C GLN A 293 8.40 13.94 5.35
N ARG A 294 9.31 12.98 5.37
CA ARG A 294 9.17 11.73 6.14
C ARG A 294 9.62 11.88 7.58
N ASP A 295 10.86 12.34 7.80
CA ASP A 295 11.51 12.28 9.11
C ASP A 295 11.27 13.56 9.91
N ILE A 296 11.58 14.75 9.36
CA ILE A 296 11.47 16.01 10.14
C ILE A 296 10.01 16.33 10.48
N LYS A 297 9.07 16.14 9.54
CA LYS A 297 7.63 16.32 9.79
C LYS A 297 7.14 15.44 10.94
N TYR A 298 7.62 14.19 11.05
CA TYR A 298 7.27 13.27 12.13
C TYR A 298 8.02 13.61 13.43
N LEU A 299 9.33 13.84 13.38
CA LEU A 299 10.15 14.07 14.57
C LEU A 299 9.78 15.36 15.33
N MET A 300 9.23 16.36 14.63
CA MET A 300 8.74 17.60 15.25
C MET A 300 7.27 17.50 15.71
N TYR A 301 6.57 16.41 15.41
CA TYR A 301 5.17 16.22 15.74
C TYR A 301 4.83 16.40 17.22
N PRO A 302 5.59 15.85 18.20
CA PRO A 302 5.20 15.98 19.60
C PRO A 302 5.19 17.42 20.10
N LEU A 303 5.95 18.33 19.46
CA LEU A 303 5.88 19.77 19.75
C LEU A 303 4.56 20.37 19.23
N LEU A 304 4.11 20.00 18.02
CA LEU A 304 2.81 20.42 17.49
C LEU A 304 1.66 19.89 18.34
N LEU A 305 1.71 18.62 18.74
CA LEU A 305 0.68 17.98 19.55
C LEU A 305 0.43 18.77 20.84
N LYS A 306 1.52 19.18 21.52
CA LYS A 306 1.44 19.92 22.78
C LYS A 306 1.03 21.37 22.64
N LEU A 307 1.24 21.98 21.47
CA LEU A 307 0.84 23.36 21.21
C LEU A 307 -0.62 23.47 20.75
N LEU A 308 -1.15 22.44 20.09
CA LEU A 308 -2.41 22.52 19.34
C LEU A 308 -3.50 21.56 19.83
N SER A 309 -3.17 20.59 20.69
CA SER A 309 -4.13 19.63 21.22
C SER A 309 -4.20 19.66 22.73
N ASP A 310 -5.40 19.42 23.25
CA ASP A 310 -5.74 19.22 24.67
C ASP A 310 -5.67 17.75 25.09
N GLN A 311 -5.71 16.84 24.11
CA GLN A 311 -5.68 15.38 24.28
C GLN A 311 -4.59 14.73 23.43
N PHE A 312 -4.08 13.59 23.88
CA PHE A 312 -3.12 12.81 23.12
C PHE A 312 -3.78 12.24 21.86
N ILE A 313 -3.22 12.57 20.70
CA ILE A 313 -3.64 12.07 19.40
C ILE A 313 -2.42 11.38 18.77
N PRO A 314 -2.57 10.24 18.07
CA PRO A 314 -1.51 9.68 17.25
C PRO A 314 -1.18 10.56 16.04
N TYR A 315 0.05 10.48 15.51
CA TYR A 315 0.50 11.30 14.38
C TYR A 315 -0.45 11.24 13.16
N ASP A 316 -0.86 10.04 12.77
CA ASP A 316 -1.69 9.80 11.58
C ASP A 316 -3.07 10.49 11.66
N ASN A 317 -3.60 10.62 12.88
CA ASN A 317 -4.92 11.20 13.13
C ASN A 317 -4.86 12.68 13.51
N PHE A 318 -3.70 13.23 13.82
CA PHE A 318 -3.61 14.61 14.31
C PHE A 318 -4.02 15.64 13.26
N PHE A 319 -3.55 15.49 12.02
CA PHE A 319 -3.82 16.44 10.95
C PHE A 319 -5.28 16.39 10.46
N THR A 320 -6.01 15.30 10.75
CA THR A 320 -7.44 15.16 10.45
C THR A 320 -8.31 15.67 11.60
N VAL A 321 -7.98 15.30 12.85
CA VAL A 321 -8.75 15.65 14.05
C VAL A 321 -8.55 17.11 14.49
N ARG A 322 -7.35 17.68 14.28
CA ARG A 322 -7.00 19.06 14.66
C ARG A 322 -6.78 19.97 13.44
N LYS A 323 -7.47 19.68 12.34
CA LYS A 323 -7.27 20.33 11.03
C LYS A 323 -7.48 21.84 11.12
N ASN A 324 -8.54 22.30 11.78
CA ASN A 324 -8.88 23.72 11.82
C ASN A 324 -7.90 24.50 12.70
N ARG A 325 -7.55 23.97 13.88
CA ARG A 325 -6.51 24.56 14.73
C ARG A 325 -5.16 24.61 14.04
N PHE A 326 -4.79 23.55 13.32
CA PHE A 326 -3.53 23.49 12.58
C PHE A 326 -3.49 24.52 11.44
N ALA A 327 -4.57 24.65 10.67
CA ALA A 327 -4.67 25.66 9.60
C ALA A 327 -4.59 27.10 10.13
N VAL A 328 -5.30 27.40 11.23
CA VAL A 328 -5.25 28.71 11.90
C VAL A 328 -3.85 28.97 12.47
N PHE A 329 -3.22 27.97 13.09
CA PHE A 329 -1.87 28.10 13.62
C PHE A 329 -0.84 28.47 12.55
N LEU A 330 -0.96 27.92 11.34
CA LEU A 330 -0.11 28.24 10.19
C LEU A 330 -0.48 29.57 9.51
N GLY A 331 -1.67 30.10 9.77
CA GLY A 331 -2.21 31.28 9.09
C GLY A 331 -2.43 31.05 7.59
N VAL A 332 -2.91 29.86 7.22
CA VAL A 332 -3.13 29.44 5.82
C VAL A 332 -4.59 29.03 5.62
N ASN A 333 -5.23 29.56 4.57
CA ASN A 333 -6.55 29.10 4.13
C ASN A 333 -6.42 27.86 3.22
N GLU A 334 -7.41 26.97 3.23
CA GLU A 334 -7.43 25.73 2.42
C GLU A 334 -7.22 25.96 0.91
N SER A 335 -7.47 27.19 0.42
CA SER A 335 -7.30 27.60 -0.97
C SER A 335 -5.83 27.76 -1.43
N LYS A 336 -4.85 27.50 -0.57
CA LYS A 336 -3.41 27.61 -0.91
C LYS A 336 -2.69 26.27 -1.14
N HIS A 337 -3.41 25.15 -1.08
CA HIS A 337 -2.85 23.87 -1.49
C HIS A 337 -2.50 23.90 -2.97
N ILE A 338 -1.28 23.47 -3.31
CA ILE A 338 -0.94 23.18 -4.70
C ILE A 338 -1.58 21.82 -5.00
N SER A 339 -2.77 21.84 -5.61
CA SER A 339 -3.41 20.62 -6.08
C SER A 339 -2.63 20.04 -7.26
N PRO A 340 -2.48 18.72 -7.37
CA PRO A 340 -1.93 18.12 -8.57
C PRO A 340 -2.84 18.53 -9.74
N SER A 341 -2.37 19.46 -10.57
CA SER A 341 -2.91 19.54 -11.92
C SER A 341 -2.60 18.20 -12.53
N SER A 342 -3.60 17.52 -13.11
CA SER A 342 -3.32 16.47 -14.08
C SER A 342 -2.18 16.99 -14.95
N VAL A 343 -1.07 16.28 -14.96
CA VAL A 343 0.05 16.61 -15.85
C VAL A 343 -0.60 16.76 -17.21
N ALA A 344 -0.60 18.00 -17.68
CA ALA A 344 -1.00 18.29 -19.04
C ALA A 344 -0.05 17.46 -19.89
N VAL A 345 -0.61 16.42 -20.51
CA VAL A 345 -0.26 16.08 -21.89
C VAL A 345 -0.05 17.42 -22.59
N PRO A 346 1.10 17.67 -23.25
CA PRO A 346 1.27 18.90 -24.00
C PRO A 346 0.02 19.08 -24.86
N VAL A 347 -0.65 20.21 -24.67
CA VAL A 347 -1.83 20.59 -25.44
C VAL A 347 -1.37 20.64 -26.88
N GLU A 348 -1.61 19.55 -27.62
CA GLU A 348 -1.76 19.61 -29.06
C GLU A 348 -3.09 20.32 -29.31
N ASP A 349 -2.95 21.39 -30.07
CA ASP A 349 -3.91 22.43 -30.38
C ASP A 349 -5.31 21.90 -30.69
N ALA A 350 -6.29 22.43 -29.96
CA ALA A 350 -7.66 22.48 -30.44
C ALA A 350 -7.75 23.65 -31.44
N GLU A 351 -7.71 23.34 -32.73
CA GLU A 351 -8.47 24.04 -33.76
C GLU A 351 -8.55 23.12 -35.00
N GLU A 352 -9.76 22.62 -35.24
CA GLU A 352 -10.16 21.99 -36.49
C GLU A 352 -10.09 23.02 -37.62
N GLU A 353 -9.22 22.82 -38.61
CA GLU A 353 -9.56 23.16 -39.99
C GLU A 353 -9.07 22.08 -40.95
N LYS A 354 -10.01 21.66 -41.80
CA LYS A 354 -9.88 20.65 -42.85
C LYS A 354 -8.83 21.06 -43.88
N SER A 355 -7.93 20.15 -44.22
CA SER A 355 -7.48 20.00 -45.61
C SER A 355 -6.91 18.61 -45.86
N GLU A 356 -7.36 18.05 -46.97
CA GLU A 356 -7.13 16.71 -47.50
C GLU A 356 -5.65 16.37 -47.79
N ASP A 357 -5.41 15.06 -47.80
CA ASP A 357 -4.26 14.33 -48.33
C ASP A 357 -3.37 15.03 -49.36
N LYS A 358 -2.05 14.98 -49.11
CA LYS A 358 -1.07 14.29 -49.99
C LYS A 358 0.36 14.31 -49.43
N ASN A 359 0.83 13.09 -49.20
CA ASN A 359 2.18 12.56 -49.46
C ASN A 359 3.46 13.30 -49.01
N SER A 360 4.28 12.45 -48.39
CA SER A 360 5.74 12.34 -48.46
C SER A 360 6.62 13.29 -47.63
N GLY A 361 7.45 12.64 -46.81
CA GLY A 361 8.82 13.08 -46.52
C GLY A 361 8.98 14.19 -45.49
N ASP A 362 9.13 13.79 -44.24
CA ASP A 362 10.39 13.94 -43.49
C ASP A 362 10.09 13.87 -41.99
N GLU A 363 10.54 12.78 -41.37
CA GLU A 363 10.77 12.70 -39.93
C GLU A 363 11.72 13.84 -39.54
N LYS A 364 11.16 14.94 -39.01
CA LYS A 364 11.96 15.96 -38.32
C LYS A 364 11.99 15.65 -36.85
N ASP A 365 13.08 15.01 -36.48
CA ASP A 365 13.76 15.03 -35.19
C ASP A 365 13.23 16.06 -34.19
N ALA A 366 12.34 15.61 -33.31
CA ALA A 366 11.97 16.28 -32.09
C ALA A 366 12.15 15.33 -30.91
N ASP A 367 13.40 14.91 -30.66
CA ASP A 367 13.72 14.25 -29.40
C ASP A 367 15.14 14.60 -28.97
N GLY A 368 15.28 15.44 -27.97
CA GLY A 368 16.53 15.63 -27.23
C GLY A 368 16.86 14.45 -26.30
N LEU A 369 16.33 13.25 -26.56
CA LEU A 369 16.71 12.01 -25.88
C LEU A 369 18.01 11.49 -26.48
N THR A 370 18.95 11.07 -25.63
CA THR A 370 20.11 10.27 -26.07
C THR A 370 19.61 8.99 -26.74
N SER A 371 20.40 8.44 -27.68
CA SER A 371 20.09 7.16 -28.37
C SER A 371 19.68 6.07 -27.38
N GLU A 372 20.35 6.03 -26.23
CA GLU A 372 20.12 5.08 -25.14
C GLU A 372 18.76 5.27 -24.45
N GLU A 373 18.30 6.51 -24.20
CA GLU A 373 17.00 6.74 -23.57
C GLU A 373 15.84 6.44 -24.53
N ARG A 374 16.01 6.69 -25.84
CA ARG A 374 15.02 6.31 -26.87
C ARG A 374 14.91 4.79 -26.97
N GLU A 375 16.03 4.08 -26.94
CA GLU A 375 16.06 2.61 -26.94
C GLU A 375 15.42 2.03 -25.67
N LEU A 376 15.71 2.60 -24.50
CA LEU A 376 15.15 2.15 -23.23
C LEU A 376 13.63 2.36 -23.16
N LYS A 377 13.13 3.49 -23.68
CA LYS A 377 11.69 3.75 -23.77
C LYS A 377 11.00 2.79 -24.74
N LYS A 378 11.58 2.54 -25.92
CA LYS A 378 11.07 1.56 -26.89
C LYS A 378 11.05 0.15 -26.29
N ALA A 379 12.09 -0.24 -25.54
CA ALA A 379 12.15 -1.53 -24.86
C ALA A 379 11.04 -1.65 -23.80
N LEU A 380 10.82 -0.62 -23.00
CA LEU A 380 9.78 -0.60 -21.97
C LEU A 380 8.36 -0.62 -22.56
N GLU A 381 8.13 0.08 -23.68
CA GLU A 381 6.87 0.00 -24.42
C GLU A 381 6.64 -1.39 -25.03
N ALA A 382 7.69 -2.04 -25.54
CA ALA A 382 7.61 -3.41 -26.06
C ALA A 382 7.32 -4.42 -24.94
N GLU A 383 7.96 -4.24 -23.77
CA GLU A 383 7.71 -5.01 -22.55
C GLU A 383 6.24 -4.94 -22.13
N ASN A 384 5.71 -3.73 -21.98
CA ASN A 384 4.31 -3.51 -21.60
C ASN A 384 3.32 -4.10 -22.62
N LYS A 385 3.63 -3.99 -23.93
CA LYS A 385 2.81 -4.64 -24.97
C LYS A 385 2.84 -6.16 -24.86
N ALA A 386 3.97 -6.76 -24.51
CA ALA A 386 4.07 -8.21 -24.31
C ALA A 386 3.27 -8.66 -23.08
N VAL A 387 3.36 -7.92 -21.97
CA VAL A 387 2.58 -8.18 -20.74
C VAL A 387 1.08 -8.08 -21.02
N ASN A 388 0.62 -6.99 -21.65
CA ASN A 388 -0.81 -6.81 -21.98
C ASN A 388 -1.34 -7.92 -22.90
N ARG A 389 -0.54 -8.39 -23.87
CA ARG A 389 -0.90 -9.56 -24.70
C ARG A 389 -1.02 -10.84 -23.87
N GLY A 390 -0.11 -11.02 -22.90
CA GLY A 390 -0.15 -12.13 -21.97
C GLY A 390 -1.41 -12.11 -21.10
N GLU A 391 -1.74 -10.97 -20.52
CA GLU A 391 -2.95 -10.74 -19.72
C GLU A 391 -4.22 -11.01 -20.52
N ASN A 392 -4.31 -10.50 -21.76
CA ASN A 392 -5.44 -10.78 -22.65
C ASN A 392 -5.58 -12.27 -22.97
N THR A 393 -4.47 -12.97 -23.16
CA THR A 393 -4.46 -14.42 -23.42
C THR A 393 -4.97 -15.20 -22.20
N LEU A 394 -4.57 -14.79 -21.00
CA LEU A 394 -5.05 -15.36 -19.74
C LEU A 394 -6.53 -15.05 -19.50
N GLU A 395 -7.01 -13.85 -19.84
CA GLU A 395 -8.43 -13.48 -19.75
C GLU A 395 -9.30 -14.30 -20.71
N ILE A 396 -8.78 -14.66 -21.90
CA ILE A 396 -9.46 -15.57 -22.83
C ILE A 396 -9.59 -16.98 -22.22
N LEU A 397 -8.55 -17.50 -21.58
CA LEU A 397 -8.57 -18.83 -20.97
C LEU A 397 -9.39 -18.85 -19.66
N PHE A 398 -9.34 -17.77 -18.89
CA PHE A 398 -9.95 -17.64 -17.57
C PHE A 398 -10.78 -16.34 -17.48
N PRO A 399 -11.91 -16.29 -18.19
CA PRO A 399 -12.71 -15.08 -18.28
C PRO A 399 -13.30 -14.69 -16.93
N ARG A 400 -13.35 -13.38 -16.67
CA ARG A 400 -13.82 -12.75 -15.43
C ARG A 400 -12.99 -13.08 -14.18
N ALA A 401 -11.81 -13.68 -14.33
CA ALA A 401 -10.90 -13.87 -13.21
C ALA A 401 -10.28 -12.53 -12.77
N GLY A 402 -10.10 -11.58 -13.70
CA GLY A 402 -9.57 -10.24 -13.41
C GLY A 402 -8.17 -9.97 -13.99
N TRP A 403 -7.76 -10.69 -15.03
CA TRP A 403 -6.40 -10.56 -15.59
C TRP A 403 -6.14 -9.21 -16.25
N GLU A 404 -7.18 -8.52 -16.74
CA GLU A 404 -7.04 -7.16 -17.29
C GLU A 404 -6.82 -6.08 -16.20
N ARG A 405 -7.00 -6.43 -14.91
CA ARG A 405 -6.95 -5.48 -13.79
C ARG A 405 -6.03 -5.97 -12.66
N MET A 406 -4.92 -6.60 -13.01
CA MET A 406 -3.97 -7.21 -12.05
C MET A 406 -3.48 -6.24 -10.97
N ALA A 407 -3.26 -4.98 -11.34
CA ALA A 407 -2.83 -3.92 -10.42
C ALA A 407 -3.88 -3.57 -9.34
N THR A 408 -5.16 -3.93 -9.55
CA THR A 408 -6.23 -3.75 -8.54
C THR A 408 -6.33 -4.90 -7.55
N TYR A 409 -5.43 -5.89 -7.63
CA TYR A 409 -5.40 -7.08 -6.78
C TYR A 409 -6.73 -7.86 -6.77
N PRO A 410 -7.18 -8.33 -7.95
CA PRO A 410 -8.35 -9.19 -8.03
C PRO A 410 -8.14 -10.47 -7.21
N ASP A 411 -9.20 -10.93 -6.56
CA ASP A 411 -9.15 -12.13 -5.77
C ASP A 411 -9.25 -13.38 -6.64
N PHE A 412 -8.12 -14.07 -6.80
CA PHE A 412 -8.03 -15.26 -7.63
C PHE A 412 -8.43 -16.55 -6.91
N TYR A 413 -8.46 -16.57 -5.58
CA TYR A 413 -8.75 -17.82 -4.87
C TYR A 413 -10.15 -18.39 -5.19
N PRO A 414 -11.25 -17.61 -5.12
CA PRO A 414 -12.59 -18.12 -5.44
C PRO A 414 -12.69 -18.70 -6.85
N TYR A 415 -11.99 -18.10 -7.82
CA TYR A 415 -12.02 -18.55 -9.21
C TYR A 415 -11.20 -19.81 -9.41
N PHE A 416 -9.99 -19.89 -8.84
CA PHE A 416 -9.05 -20.98 -9.15
C PHE A 416 -9.08 -22.16 -8.17
N HIS A 417 -9.77 -22.03 -7.04
CA HIS A 417 -9.93 -23.10 -6.05
C HIS A 417 -10.45 -24.39 -6.69
N ASP A 418 -11.56 -24.31 -7.43
CA ASP A 418 -12.20 -25.46 -8.07
C ASP A 418 -11.44 -25.93 -9.32
N VAL A 419 -10.64 -25.05 -9.93
CA VAL A 419 -9.87 -25.37 -11.13
C VAL A 419 -8.66 -26.24 -10.78
N PHE A 420 -7.92 -25.91 -9.72
CA PHE A 420 -6.64 -26.57 -9.40
C PHE A 420 -6.66 -27.40 -8.10
N ASN A 421 -7.78 -27.48 -7.39
CA ASN A 421 -7.91 -28.22 -6.12
C ASN A 421 -6.81 -27.83 -5.11
N PHE A 422 -6.76 -26.56 -4.73
CA PHE A 422 -5.72 -26.05 -3.83
C PHE A 422 -5.69 -26.76 -2.47
N LYS A 423 -4.49 -26.91 -1.90
CA LYS A 423 -4.33 -27.42 -0.54
C LYS A 423 -4.90 -26.43 0.49
N LYS A 424 -5.21 -26.94 1.68
CA LYS A 424 -5.63 -26.10 2.80
C LYS A 424 -4.57 -25.05 3.13
N GLY A 425 -5.02 -23.82 3.38
CA GLY A 425 -4.20 -22.66 3.67
C GLY A 425 -4.05 -21.68 2.50
N TYR A 426 -4.35 -22.09 1.26
CA TYR A 426 -4.38 -21.16 0.13
C TYR A 426 -5.48 -20.10 0.30
N GLU A 427 -6.60 -20.46 0.94
CA GLU A 427 -7.67 -19.54 1.31
C GLU A 427 -7.18 -18.40 2.19
N LEU A 428 -6.09 -18.58 2.93
CA LEU A 428 -5.61 -17.58 3.88
C LEU A 428 -4.82 -16.46 3.21
N ILE A 429 -4.34 -16.63 1.98
CA ILE A 429 -3.52 -15.63 1.30
C ILE A 429 -4.39 -14.43 0.93
N SER A 430 -3.98 -13.22 1.31
CA SER A 430 -4.73 -12.01 0.97
C SER A 430 -4.76 -11.78 -0.55
N PRO A 431 -5.87 -11.29 -1.13
CA PRO A 431 -5.90 -10.82 -2.53
C PRO A 431 -4.87 -9.73 -2.80
N THR A 432 -4.65 -8.86 -1.81
CA THR A 432 -3.68 -7.76 -1.86
C THR A 432 -2.22 -8.24 -1.77
N ASP A 433 -1.99 -9.53 -1.50
CA ASP A 433 -0.66 -10.10 -1.55
C ASP A 433 -0.36 -10.60 -2.98
N PRO A 434 0.65 -10.05 -3.69
CA PRO A 434 1.01 -10.50 -5.03
C PRO A 434 1.39 -11.99 -5.11
N LEU A 435 1.72 -12.61 -3.98
CA LEU A 435 2.00 -14.04 -3.90
C LEU A 435 0.79 -14.89 -4.35
N GLN A 436 -0.44 -14.41 -4.16
CA GLN A 436 -1.63 -15.11 -4.66
C GLN A 436 -1.61 -15.22 -6.19
N GLN A 437 -1.35 -14.10 -6.89
CA GLN A 437 -1.26 -14.05 -8.34
C GLN A 437 -0.11 -14.92 -8.86
N ILE A 438 1.05 -14.85 -8.20
CA ILE A 438 2.23 -15.66 -8.51
C ILE A 438 1.91 -17.15 -8.47
N VAL A 439 1.31 -17.64 -7.38
CA VAL A 439 1.10 -19.08 -7.19
C VAL A 439 0.07 -19.61 -8.18
N VAL A 440 -0.97 -18.83 -8.50
CA VAL A 440 -1.95 -19.17 -9.53
C VAL A 440 -1.29 -19.28 -10.91
N LEU A 441 -0.45 -18.31 -11.29
CA LEU A 441 0.32 -18.37 -12.54
C LEU A 441 1.31 -19.54 -12.56
N MET A 442 1.93 -19.86 -11.44
CA MET A 442 2.81 -21.02 -11.33
C MET A 442 2.06 -22.34 -11.56
N ARG A 443 0.81 -22.44 -11.08
CA ARG A 443 -0.08 -23.60 -11.32
C ARG A 443 -0.55 -23.68 -12.77
N ILE A 444 -0.88 -22.55 -13.39
CA ILE A 444 -1.19 -22.49 -14.83
C ILE A 444 0.00 -23.00 -15.66
N LEU A 445 1.21 -22.54 -15.35
CA LEU A 445 2.43 -23.00 -16.04
C LEU A 445 2.71 -24.48 -15.82
N GLU A 446 2.49 -25.00 -14.60
CA GLU A 446 2.63 -26.43 -14.31
C GLU A 446 1.72 -27.27 -15.21
N GLU A 447 0.46 -26.86 -15.41
CA GLU A 447 -0.47 -27.56 -16.28
C GLU A 447 -0.07 -27.49 -17.77
N LEU A 448 0.51 -26.36 -18.21
CA LEU A 448 1.03 -26.21 -19.57
C LEU A 448 2.27 -27.08 -19.83
N PHE A 449 3.10 -27.28 -18.81
CA PHE A 449 4.30 -28.12 -18.92
C PHE A 449 4.01 -29.59 -19.21
N TYR A 450 2.85 -30.10 -18.81
CA TYR A 450 2.44 -31.46 -19.19
C TYR A 450 2.33 -31.62 -20.70
N GLY A 451 1.85 -30.60 -21.42
CA GLY A 451 1.83 -30.60 -22.89
C GLY A 451 3.20 -30.28 -23.48
N LEU A 452 3.93 -29.34 -22.86
CA LEU A 452 5.23 -28.88 -23.35
C LEU A 452 6.29 -29.99 -23.36
N ARG A 453 6.12 -31.04 -22.55
CA ARG A 453 6.99 -32.22 -22.50
C ARG A 453 7.08 -32.99 -23.82
N TYR A 454 6.11 -32.85 -24.72
CA TYR A 454 6.12 -33.49 -26.05
C TYR A 454 6.63 -32.59 -27.17
N VAL A 455 7.03 -31.36 -26.84
CA VAL A 455 7.63 -30.43 -27.79
C VAL A 455 9.13 -30.70 -27.89
N SER A 456 9.62 -30.88 -29.11
CA SER A 456 11.04 -31.10 -29.39
C SER A 456 11.70 -29.75 -29.66
N PHE A 457 12.50 -29.29 -28.70
CA PHE A 457 13.23 -28.02 -28.84
C PHE A 457 14.59 -28.23 -29.49
N GLY A 458 14.95 -27.30 -30.38
CA GLY A 458 16.21 -27.28 -31.09
C GLY A 458 17.31 -26.52 -30.34
N THR A 459 18.19 -25.88 -31.11
CA THR A 459 19.30 -25.08 -30.58
C THR A 459 19.10 -23.59 -30.85
N THR A 460 19.58 -22.75 -29.93
CA THR A 460 19.64 -21.28 -30.10
C THR A 460 20.97 -20.72 -29.66
N ALA A 461 21.32 -19.54 -30.16
CA ALA A 461 22.44 -18.78 -29.63
C ALA A 461 22.20 -18.41 -28.16
N GLY A 462 23.05 -18.90 -27.26
CA GLY A 462 23.10 -18.53 -25.86
C GLY A 462 23.59 -17.09 -25.65
N PRO A 463 23.62 -16.58 -24.40
CA PRO A 463 24.12 -15.24 -24.08
C PRO A 463 25.57 -15.01 -24.53
N ASP A 464 26.37 -16.07 -24.54
CA ASP A 464 27.78 -16.04 -24.89
C ASP A 464 28.03 -16.29 -26.39
N GLY A 465 26.96 -16.36 -27.21
CA GLY A 465 27.03 -16.68 -28.64
C GLY A 465 27.22 -18.17 -28.96
N ASN A 466 27.46 -19.01 -27.95
CA ASN A 466 27.56 -20.46 -28.13
C ASN A 466 26.17 -21.08 -28.34
N PRO A 467 26.04 -22.11 -29.20
CA PRO A 467 24.78 -22.81 -29.39
C PRO A 467 24.40 -23.59 -28.12
N GLU A 468 23.30 -23.21 -27.50
CA GLU A 468 22.71 -23.90 -26.35
C GLU A 468 21.54 -24.76 -26.81
N ARG A 469 21.48 -25.99 -26.29
CA ARG A 469 20.36 -26.89 -26.53
C ARG A 469 19.22 -26.55 -25.56
N ILE A 470 18.18 -25.92 -26.08
CA ILE A 470 17.04 -25.43 -25.29
C ILE A 470 16.34 -26.58 -24.57
N ASP A 471 16.24 -27.73 -25.24
CA ASP A 471 15.56 -28.92 -24.74
C ASP A 471 16.00 -29.32 -23.32
N ASN A 472 17.32 -29.37 -23.10
CA ASN A 472 17.87 -29.71 -21.78
C ASN A 472 17.50 -28.70 -20.71
N ILE A 473 17.48 -27.41 -21.08
CA ILE A 473 17.22 -26.31 -20.14
C ILE A 473 15.73 -26.29 -19.78
N ILE A 474 14.84 -26.30 -20.75
CA ILE A 474 13.38 -26.31 -20.52
C ILE A 474 13.00 -27.60 -19.77
N THR A 475 13.53 -28.77 -20.16
CA THR A 475 13.27 -30.03 -19.46
C THR A 475 13.74 -30.00 -18.00
N ASN A 476 14.88 -29.37 -17.72
CA ASN A 476 15.35 -29.20 -16.34
C ASN A 476 14.44 -28.25 -15.53
N ILE A 477 13.99 -27.14 -16.12
CA ILE A 477 13.02 -26.22 -15.48
C ILE A 477 11.71 -26.96 -15.18
N MET A 478 11.14 -27.66 -16.16
CA MET A 478 9.91 -28.45 -16.01
C MET A 478 10.06 -29.53 -14.92
N THR A 479 11.18 -30.25 -14.92
CA THR A 479 11.44 -31.30 -13.94
C THR A 479 11.51 -30.74 -12.52
N ASN A 480 12.12 -29.57 -12.33
CA ASN A 480 12.22 -28.94 -11.01
C ASN A 480 10.97 -28.13 -10.62
N TRP A 481 10.02 -27.90 -11.52
CA TRP A 481 8.93 -26.95 -11.28
C TRP A 481 8.08 -27.28 -10.05
N HIS A 482 7.72 -28.56 -9.90
CA HIS A 482 6.98 -29.07 -8.76
C HIS A 482 7.68 -28.77 -7.42
N THR A 483 9.02 -28.67 -7.39
CA THR A 483 9.77 -28.38 -6.15
C THR A 483 9.53 -26.96 -5.65
N PHE A 484 9.35 -25.98 -6.54
CA PHE A 484 9.05 -24.59 -6.13
C PHE A 484 7.68 -24.50 -5.47
N ILE A 485 6.71 -25.24 -6.00
CA ILE A 485 5.35 -25.28 -5.48
C ILE A 485 5.31 -26.13 -4.19
N GLU A 486 5.69 -27.40 -4.25
CA GLU A 486 5.53 -28.32 -3.12
C GLU A 486 6.49 -28.01 -1.96
N LEU A 487 7.77 -27.80 -2.24
CA LEU A 487 8.77 -27.56 -1.19
C LEU A 487 8.75 -26.08 -0.79
N GLY A 488 8.90 -25.18 -1.77
CA GLY A 488 9.02 -23.75 -1.52
C GLY A 488 7.74 -23.12 -0.98
N PHE A 489 6.59 -23.41 -1.59
CA PHE A 489 5.33 -22.78 -1.21
C PHE A 489 4.54 -23.62 -0.19
N GLU A 490 4.24 -24.87 -0.50
CA GLU A 490 3.29 -25.66 0.29
C GLU A 490 3.85 -26.25 1.58
N LYS A 491 5.15 -26.59 1.63
CA LYS A 491 5.80 -27.09 2.84
C LYS A 491 6.48 -26.01 3.66
N GLU A 492 7.01 -24.95 3.03
CA GLU A 492 7.65 -23.86 3.79
C GLU A 492 6.70 -22.71 4.10
N TYR A 493 6.02 -22.13 3.10
CA TYR A 493 5.26 -20.90 3.30
C TYR A 493 3.89 -21.14 3.95
N LEU A 494 3.03 -21.99 3.36
CA LEU A 494 1.65 -22.19 3.82
C LEU A 494 1.50 -22.66 5.28
N PRO A 495 2.31 -23.61 5.79
CA PRO A 495 2.14 -24.07 7.16
C PRO A 495 2.45 -22.95 8.16
N ARG A 496 3.46 -22.13 7.87
CA ARG A 496 3.81 -20.95 8.69
C ARG A 496 2.73 -19.87 8.63
N LEU A 497 2.13 -19.65 7.46
CA LEU A 497 1.00 -18.71 7.33
C LEU A 497 -0.20 -19.20 8.15
N THR A 498 -0.51 -20.48 8.06
CA THR A 498 -1.61 -21.12 8.80
C THR A 498 -1.36 -21.04 10.30
N GLU A 499 -0.15 -21.33 10.74
CA GLU A 499 0.25 -21.21 12.14
C GLU A 499 0.16 -19.75 12.63
N TYR A 500 0.65 -18.80 11.85
CA TYR A 500 0.54 -17.39 12.16
C TYR A 500 -0.92 -16.94 12.32
N CYS A 501 -1.80 -17.34 11.39
CA CYS A 501 -3.23 -17.06 11.49
C CYS A 501 -3.85 -17.69 12.74
N ARG A 502 -3.49 -18.93 13.10
CA ARG A 502 -3.98 -19.55 14.36
C ARG A 502 -3.51 -18.81 15.61
N ILE A 503 -2.28 -18.28 15.60
CA ILE A 503 -1.79 -17.45 16.71
C ILE A 503 -2.58 -16.15 16.81
N LEU A 504 -2.92 -15.53 15.68
CA LEU A 504 -3.74 -14.32 15.66
C LEU A 504 -5.18 -14.57 16.13
N ASP A 505 -5.74 -15.75 15.84
CA ASP A 505 -7.07 -16.16 16.33
C ASP A 505 -7.06 -16.49 17.84
N SER A 506 -5.89 -16.77 18.41
CA SER A 506 -5.73 -17.03 19.84
C SER A 506 -5.78 -15.74 20.71
N ALA A 507 -5.54 -15.88 22.01
CA ALA A 507 -5.58 -14.78 22.98
C ALA A 507 -4.70 -13.58 22.56
N SER A 508 -5.12 -12.36 22.91
CA SER A 508 -4.46 -11.10 22.51
C SER A 508 -2.98 -11.02 22.89
N GLU A 509 -2.59 -11.64 24.01
CA GLU A 509 -1.20 -11.69 24.48
C GLU A 509 -0.27 -12.42 23.50
N SER A 510 -0.77 -13.49 22.86
CA SER A 510 -0.04 -14.29 21.88
C SER A 510 0.33 -13.49 20.64
N ARG A 511 -0.48 -12.49 20.25
CA ARG A 511 -0.26 -11.64 19.08
C ARG A 511 1.00 -10.78 19.20
N THR A 512 1.31 -10.35 20.43
CA THR A 512 2.50 -9.55 20.72
C THR A 512 3.73 -10.38 21.07
N SER A 513 3.60 -11.71 21.11
CA SER A 513 4.69 -12.61 21.50
C SER A 513 5.89 -12.50 20.54
N THR A 514 7.09 -12.75 21.08
CA THR A 514 8.31 -12.87 20.28
C THR A 514 8.20 -13.97 19.22
N TYR A 515 7.44 -15.03 19.53
CA TYR A 515 7.15 -16.13 18.61
C TYR A 515 6.34 -15.68 17.39
N ALA A 516 5.23 -14.95 17.61
CA ALA A 516 4.41 -14.40 16.53
C ALA A 516 5.22 -13.46 15.61
N ARG A 517 6.03 -12.58 16.21
CA ARG A 517 6.90 -11.67 15.44
C ARG A 517 7.96 -12.41 14.63
N ARG A 518 8.49 -13.52 15.16
CA ARG A 518 9.44 -14.38 14.46
C ARG A 518 8.81 -15.03 13.24
N ILE A 519 7.63 -15.66 13.38
CA ILE A 519 6.94 -16.29 12.25
C ILE A 519 6.60 -15.25 11.17
N LEU A 520 6.09 -14.08 11.57
CA LEU A 520 5.80 -12.99 10.64
C LEU A 520 7.06 -12.59 9.84
N ASN A 521 8.19 -12.39 10.52
CA ASN A 521 9.45 -12.06 9.86
C ASN A 521 9.93 -13.19 8.95
N GLU A 522 9.78 -14.46 9.36
CA GLU A 522 10.09 -15.62 8.50
C GLU A 522 9.23 -15.64 7.22
N LEU A 523 7.93 -15.34 7.31
CA LEU A 523 7.04 -15.27 6.14
C LEU A 523 7.50 -14.21 5.14
N HIS A 524 7.81 -13.00 5.61
CA HIS A 524 8.33 -11.93 4.75
C HIS A 524 9.66 -12.31 4.08
N TRP A 525 10.56 -12.96 4.81
CA TRP A 525 11.83 -13.44 4.25
C TRP A 525 11.63 -14.57 3.24
N ILE A 526 10.77 -15.56 3.50
CA ILE A 526 10.48 -16.65 2.54
C ILE A 526 9.93 -16.05 1.23
N LYS A 527 8.99 -15.11 1.34
CA LYS A 527 8.44 -14.37 0.20
C LYS A 527 9.55 -13.67 -0.59
N ARG A 528 10.44 -12.93 0.09
CA ARG A 528 11.56 -12.22 -0.56
C ARG A 528 12.59 -13.14 -1.20
N LEU A 529 12.99 -14.19 -0.49
CA LEU A 529 14.11 -15.05 -0.90
C LEU A 529 13.74 -15.98 -2.06
N TYR A 530 12.49 -16.45 -2.11
CA TYR A 530 12.11 -17.49 -3.06
C TYR A 530 11.19 -17.00 -4.19
N PHE A 531 10.34 -16.00 -3.96
CA PHE A 531 9.30 -15.60 -4.91
C PHE A 531 9.46 -14.17 -5.44
N LEU A 532 9.76 -13.20 -4.57
CA LEU A 532 9.71 -11.77 -4.86
C LEU A 532 11.03 -11.07 -4.47
N PRO A 533 12.07 -11.08 -5.32
CA PRO A 533 13.41 -10.58 -4.98
C PRO A 533 13.46 -9.10 -4.56
N TYR A 534 12.61 -8.26 -5.17
CA TYR A 534 12.54 -6.82 -4.88
C TYR A 534 11.59 -6.47 -3.72
N TYR A 535 11.01 -7.46 -3.03
CA TYR A 535 10.09 -7.22 -1.93
C TYR A 535 10.80 -6.55 -0.75
N ARG A 536 10.30 -5.38 -0.35
CA ARG A 536 10.83 -4.58 0.77
C ARG A 536 9.87 -4.69 1.96
N PHE A 537 10.43 -4.90 3.15
CA PHE A 537 9.68 -4.95 4.41
C PHE A 537 10.58 -4.57 5.57
N GLU A 538 9.98 -4.13 6.68
CA GLU A 538 10.70 -3.84 7.92
C GLU A 538 11.04 -5.15 8.65
N SER A 539 12.34 -5.46 8.71
CA SER A 539 12.79 -6.70 9.34
C SER A 539 13.25 -6.44 10.78
N SER A 540 12.59 -7.09 11.73
CA SER A 540 12.97 -7.06 13.15
C SER A 540 13.97 -8.15 13.54
N PHE A 541 14.18 -9.15 12.67
CA PHE A 541 15.04 -10.31 12.93
C PHE A 541 15.82 -10.69 11.67
N PRO A 542 17.04 -11.27 11.78
CA PRO A 542 17.81 -11.70 10.62
C PRO A 542 17.04 -12.69 9.74
N PRO A 543 17.44 -12.84 8.46
CA PRO A 543 16.84 -13.83 7.58
C PRO A 543 16.93 -15.24 8.18
N PRO A 544 15.89 -16.08 7.99
CA PRO A 544 15.96 -17.48 8.35
C PRO A 544 17.12 -18.13 7.59
N MET A 545 17.79 -19.10 8.21
CA MET A 545 18.82 -19.87 7.52
C MET A 545 18.24 -20.47 6.24
N GLN A 546 18.81 -20.10 5.09
CA GLN A 546 18.39 -20.65 3.81
C GLN A 546 18.62 -22.16 3.82
N LYS A 547 17.53 -22.92 3.64
CA LYS A 547 17.62 -24.36 3.43
C LYS A 547 18.22 -24.58 2.05
N LYS A 548 19.31 -25.34 1.95
CA LYS A 548 20.02 -25.61 0.68
C LYS A 548 19.10 -26.24 -0.38
N ASP A 549 18.03 -26.90 0.06
CA ASP A 549 17.13 -27.66 -0.80
C ASP A 549 16.02 -26.78 -1.43
N VAL A 550 15.78 -25.58 -0.92
CA VAL A 550 14.75 -24.67 -1.43
C VAL A 550 15.40 -23.64 -2.34
N LYS A 551 15.09 -23.71 -3.63
CA LYS A 551 15.59 -22.80 -4.65
C LYS A 551 14.58 -21.69 -4.94
N ALA A 552 15.08 -20.54 -5.35
CA ALA A 552 14.24 -19.43 -5.79
C ALA A 552 13.66 -19.68 -7.19
N VAL A 553 12.40 -19.28 -7.41
CA VAL A 553 11.70 -19.51 -8.68
C VAL A 553 11.95 -18.40 -9.70
N TYR A 554 12.14 -17.15 -9.24
CA TYR A 554 12.31 -15.99 -10.12
C TYR A 554 13.45 -16.11 -11.15
N PRO A 555 14.64 -16.70 -10.87
CA PRO A 555 15.69 -16.85 -11.88
C PRO A 555 15.29 -17.85 -12.98
N GLU A 556 14.57 -18.92 -12.62
CA GLU A 556 14.15 -19.94 -13.57
C GLU A 556 12.98 -19.45 -14.45
N VAL A 557 12.10 -18.61 -13.91
CA VAL A 557 11.06 -17.91 -14.71
C VAL A 557 11.69 -16.98 -15.74
N ARG A 558 12.70 -16.20 -15.35
CA ARG A 558 13.42 -15.31 -16.30
C ARG A 558 14.12 -16.09 -17.40
N LYS A 559 14.75 -17.22 -17.05
CA LYS A 559 15.34 -18.14 -18.04
C LYS A 559 14.27 -18.70 -18.98
N LEU A 560 13.18 -19.22 -18.42
CA LEU A 560 12.07 -19.80 -19.20
C LEU A 560 11.52 -18.77 -20.21
N ARG A 561 11.18 -17.57 -19.74
CA ARG A 561 10.71 -16.48 -20.60
C ARG A 561 11.69 -16.20 -21.73
N ARG A 562 12.98 -16.08 -21.42
CA ARG A 562 14.02 -15.79 -22.42
C ARG A 562 14.05 -16.85 -23.53
N TYR A 563 14.13 -18.14 -23.18
CA TYR A 563 14.21 -19.21 -24.18
C TYR A 563 12.90 -19.37 -24.94
N LEU A 564 11.75 -19.28 -24.28
CA LEU A 564 10.45 -19.31 -24.97
C LEU A 564 10.27 -18.12 -25.92
N THR A 565 10.82 -16.94 -25.60
CA THR A 565 10.82 -15.79 -26.50
C THR A 565 11.66 -16.05 -27.74
N ALA A 566 12.83 -16.68 -27.58
CA ALA A 566 13.67 -17.07 -28.72
C ALA A 566 12.97 -18.12 -29.61
N VAL A 567 12.31 -19.11 -29.01
CA VAL A 567 11.51 -20.11 -29.75
C VAL A 567 10.34 -19.45 -30.47
N ALA A 568 9.60 -18.56 -29.81
CA ALA A 568 8.49 -17.82 -30.41
C ALA A 568 8.94 -16.98 -31.62
N ALA A 569 10.11 -16.33 -31.54
CA ALA A 569 10.68 -15.61 -32.68
C ALA A 569 11.00 -16.53 -33.87
N GLY A 570 11.50 -17.74 -33.61
CA GLY A 570 11.72 -18.77 -34.63
C GLY A 570 10.41 -19.23 -35.29
N ILE A 571 9.36 -19.44 -34.48
CA ILE A 571 8.01 -19.79 -34.95
C ILE A 571 7.41 -18.66 -35.81
N GLU A 572 7.55 -17.39 -35.40
CA GLU A 572 7.06 -16.25 -36.19
C GLU A 572 7.74 -16.17 -37.56
N GLN A 573 9.05 -16.45 -37.63
CA GLN A 573 9.76 -16.54 -38.91
C GLN A 573 9.24 -17.69 -39.78
N GLY A 574 8.98 -18.86 -39.18
CA GLY A 574 8.36 -19.99 -39.87
C GLY A 574 6.97 -19.67 -40.40
N ASN A 575 6.15 -18.96 -39.61
CA ASN A 575 4.83 -18.47 -40.04
C ASN A 575 4.93 -17.56 -41.28
N ARG A 576 5.92 -16.65 -41.32
CA ARG A 576 6.16 -15.78 -42.50
C ARG A 576 6.62 -16.57 -43.74
N ARG A 577 7.23 -17.74 -43.56
CA ARG A 577 7.70 -18.63 -44.65
C ARG A 577 6.63 -19.63 -45.13
N GLY A 578 5.39 -19.51 -44.68
CA GLY A 578 4.27 -20.36 -45.09
C GLY A 578 3.71 -21.28 -44.00
N GLY A 579 4.23 -21.19 -42.77
CA GLY A 579 3.65 -21.78 -41.57
C GLY A 579 3.39 -23.29 -41.67
N ALA A 580 2.30 -23.73 -41.03
CA ALA A 580 1.89 -25.13 -41.00
C ALA A 580 1.47 -25.68 -42.38
N GLU A 581 1.09 -24.82 -43.33
CA GLU A 581 0.65 -25.25 -44.67
C GLU A 581 1.82 -25.74 -45.53
N ASN A 582 2.98 -25.09 -45.40
CA ASN A 582 4.20 -25.43 -46.13
C ASN A 582 5.21 -26.23 -45.28
N ASN A 583 4.82 -26.65 -44.08
CA ASN A 583 5.70 -27.29 -43.09
C ASN A 583 7.03 -26.51 -42.93
N ALA A 584 6.93 -25.18 -42.80
CA ALA A 584 8.08 -24.29 -42.85
C ALA A 584 9.05 -24.54 -41.68
N HIS A 585 10.35 -24.56 -41.95
CA HIS A 585 11.36 -24.71 -40.91
C HIS A 585 11.32 -23.52 -39.93
N CYS A 586 11.35 -23.82 -38.64
CA CYS A 586 11.42 -22.86 -37.55
C CYS A 586 12.74 -23.06 -36.80
N ASP A 587 13.45 -21.97 -36.53
CA ASP A 587 14.63 -22.03 -35.68
C ASP A 587 14.18 -22.38 -34.24
N ALA A 588 15.04 -23.07 -33.48
CA ALA A 588 14.83 -23.39 -32.05
C ALA A 588 13.74 -24.44 -31.70
N ILE A 589 12.97 -24.94 -32.66
CA ILE A 589 11.93 -25.96 -32.44
C ILE A 589 11.85 -26.91 -33.65
N ASP A 590 11.86 -28.21 -33.38
CA ASP A 590 11.94 -29.23 -34.43
C ASP A 590 10.55 -29.66 -34.92
N ASN A 591 9.53 -29.62 -34.05
CA ASN A 591 8.16 -30.05 -34.37
C ASN A 591 7.06 -28.99 -34.10
N PRO A 592 7.19 -27.75 -34.60
CA PRO A 592 6.26 -26.65 -34.30
C PRO A 592 4.82 -26.88 -34.81
N TRP A 593 4.67 -27.57 -35.93
CA TRP A 593 3.38 -27.74 -36.63
C TRP A 593 2.67 -29.05 -36.29
N GLU A 594 3.32 -29.93 -35.54
CA GLU A 594 2.69 -31.14 -35.03
C GLU A 594 1.62 -30.79 -33.97
N PRO A 595 0.57 -31.62 -33.85
CA PRO A 595 -0.45 -31.39 -32.85
C PRO A 595 0.11 -31.52 -31.45
N TYR A 596 -0.21 -30.56 -30.58
CA TYR A 596 0.16 -30.67 -29.17
C TYR A 596 -0.58 -31.84 -28.53
N ASN A 597 0.07 -32.48 -27.56
CA ASN A 597 -0.47 -33.66 -26.89
C ASN A 597 -0.48 -33.46 -25.37
N PHE A 598 -1.62 -33.68 -24.74
CA PHE A 598 -1.76 -33.81 -23.30
C PHE A 598 -2.16 -35.24 -23.00
N GLN A 599 -1.26 -36.05 -22.42
CA GLN A 599 -1.56 -37.45 -22.08
C GLN A 599 -2.78 -37.59 -21.18
N VAL A 600 -2.94 -36.65 -20.24
CA VAL A 600 -4.09 -36.54 -19.36
C VAL A 600 -4.69 -35.15 -19.59
N PRO A 601 -5.96 -35.05 -20.02
CA PRO A 601 -6.63 -33.77 -20.12
C PRO A 601 -6.67 -33.08 -18.75
N ASN A 602 -6.24 -31.83 -18.72
CA ASN A 602 -6.25 -31.01 -17.52
C ASN A 602 -7.15 -29.77 -17.71
N PRO A 603 -7.43 -29.00 -16.64
CA PRO A 603 -8.35 -27.87 -16.72
C PRO A 603 -7.89 -26.77 -17.71
N VAL A 604 -6.58 -26.64 -17.93
CA VAL A 604 -6.02 -25.65 -18.87
C VAL A 604 -6.09 -26.16 -20.31
N SER A 605 -5.75 -27.43 -20.54
CA SER A 605 -5.75 -28.05 -21.87
C SER A 605 -7.15 -28.10 -22.45
N THR A 606 -8.16 -28.42 -21.64
CA THR A 606 -9.57 -28.40 -22.05
C THR A 606 -10.05 -27.00 -22.45
N ARG A 607 -9.59 -25.97 -21.75
CA ARG A 607 -9.87 -24.57 -22.09
C ARG A 607 -9.14 -24.14 -23.37
N ILE A 608 -7.88 -24.52 -23.56
CA ILE A 608 -7.12 -24.28 -24.80
C ILE A 608 -7.80 -24.96 -25.99
N ASP A 609 -8.19 -26.23 -25.83
CA ASP A 609 -8.88 -27.00 -26.86
C ASP A 609 -10.21 -26.37 -27.29
N ALA A 610 -10.93 -25.78 -26.34
CA ALA A 610 -12.16 -25.06 -26.60
C ALA A 610 -11.91 -23.70 -27.27
N VAL A 611 -10.90 -22.94 -26.81
CA VAL A 611 -10.54 -21.62 -27.37
C VAL A 611 -10.01 -21.72 -28.79
N LEU A 612 -9.18 -22.72 -29.09
CA LEU A 612 -8.68 -22.95 -30.45
C LEU A 612 -9.74 -23.55 -31.38
N GLY A 613 -10.82 -24.11 -30.82
CA GLY A 613 -12.05 -24.44 -31.51
C GLY A 613 -11.97 -25.55 -32.58
N SER A 614 -13.01 -26.38 -32.65
CA SER A 614 -13.12 -27.57 -33.51
C SER A 614 -13.09 -27.34 -35.03
N LYS A 615 -13.10 -26.08 -35.49
CA LYS A 615 -13.25 -25.73 -36.91
C LYS A 615 -11.95 -25.82 -37.70
N ASN A 616 -10.79 -25.60 -37.06
CA ASN A 616 -9.48 -25.65 -37.70
C ASN A 616 -8.49 -26.51 -36.90
N PRO A 617 -8.49 -27.85 -37.07
CA PRO A 617 -7.55 -28.74 -36.38
C PRO A 617 -6.07 -28.39 -36.64
N LYS A 618 -5.78 -27.69 -37.76
CA LYS A 618 -4.44 -27.18 -38.11
C LYS A 618 -3.88 -26.13 -37.14
N GLN A 619 -4.74 -25.47 -36.35
CA GLN A 619 -4.32 -24.47 -35.36
C GLN A 619 -3.96 -25.10 -34.00
N LYS A 620 -4.31 -26.38 -33.78
CA LYS A 620 -3.94 -27.11 -32.58
C LYS A 620 -2.53 -27.68 -32.74
N ASN A 621 -1.52 -26.84 -32.63
CA ASN A 621 -0.12 -27.24 -32.84
C ASN A 621 0.81 -26.81 -31.69
N ASN A 622 2.00 -27.40 -31.65
CA ASN A 622 3.01 -27.10 -30.63
C ASN A 622 3.40 -25.61 -30.61
N ALA A 623 3.38 -24.94 -31.78
CA ALA A 623 3.59 -23.51 -31.87
C ALA A 623 2.57 -22.71 -31.03
N ALA A 624 1.27 -23.03 -31.13
CA ALA A 624 0.23 -22.39 -30.31
C ALA A 624 0.47 -22.64 -28.81
N LEU A 625 0.81 -23.88 -28.43
CA LEU A 625 1.11 -24.22 -27.03
C LEU A 625 2.29 -23.42 -26.47
N VAL A 626 3.34 -23.21 -27.29
CA VAL A 626 4.49 -22.35 -26.91
C VAL A 626 4.03 -20.91 -26.67
N PHE A 627 3.15 -20.34 -27.51
CA PHE A 627 2.64 -18.98 -27.30
C PHE A 627 1.78 -18.84 -26.04
N PHE A 628 0.93 -19.82 -25.72
CA PHE A 628 0.17 -19.83 -24.47
C PHE A 628 1.10 -19.91 -23.25
N THR A 629 2.12 -20.77 -23.32
CA THR A 629 3.12 -20.92 -22.25
C THR A 629 3.95 -19.65 -22.08
N LEU A 630 4.39 -19.03 -23.18
CA LEU A 630 5.12 -17.76 -23.15
C LEU A 630 4.27 -16.64 -22.55
N SER A 631 2.99 -16.57 -22.90
CA SER A 631 2.05 -15.55 -22.39
C SER A 631 1.97 -15.58 -20.86
N ALA A 632 1.79 -16.76 -20.27
CA ALA A 632 1.79 -16.92 -18.82
C ALA A 632 3.17 -16.63 -18.19
N ALA A 633 4.25 -17.06 -18.85
CA ALA A 633 5.62 -16.84 -18.37
C ALA A 633 6.01 -15.34 -18.39
N VAL A 634 5.57 -14.57 -19.38
CA VAL A 634 5.83 -13.12 -19.48
C VAL A 634 5.15 -12.37 -18.34
N VAL A 635 3.87 -12.68 -18.07
CA VAL A 635 3.15 -12.04 -16.96
C VAL A 635 3.78 -12.41 -15.61
N LEU A 636 4.12 -13.69 -15.40
CA LEU A 636 4.78 -14.14 -14.17
C LEU A 636 6.16 -13.49 -13.98
N ASP A 637 6.95 -13.39 -15.05
CA ASP A 637 8.25 -12.74 -15.02
C ASP A 637 8.10 -11.25 -14.70
N HIS A 638 7.17 -10.53 -15.33
CA HIS A 638 6.94 -9.13 -15.01
C HIS A 638 6.57 -8.93 -13.54
N ILE A 639 5.72 -9.79 -12.96
CA ILE A 639 5.35 -9.74 -11.53
C ILE A 639 6.56 -9.99 -10.60
N MET A 640 7.44 -10.94 -10.93
CA MET A 640 8.54 -11.36 -10.05
C MET A 640 9.85 -10.61 -10.27
N ASN A 641 10.12 -10.16 -11.49
CA ASN A 641 11.47 -9.82 -11.93
C ASN A 641 11.58 -8.37 -12.42
N ASP A 642 10.48 -7.62 -12.50
CA ASP A 642 10.50 -6.18 -12.78
C ASP A 642 10.29 -5.39 -11.48
N GLU A 643 11.25 -4.55 -11.09
CA GLU A 643 11.16 -3.72 -9.89
C GLU A 643 10.01 -2.69 -9.98
N ASN A 644 9.60 -2.31 -11.20
CA ASN A 644 8.50 -1.37 -11.44
C ASN A 644 7.12 -2.05 -11.50
N SER A 645 7.06 -3.36 -11.34
CA SER A 645 5.80 -4.11 -11.31
C SER A 645 4.89 -3.66 -10.17
N TRP A 646 3.58 -3.79 -10.37
CA TRP A 646 2.59 -3.52 -9.32
C TRP A 646 2.83 -4.33 -8.04
N ALA A 647 3.49 -5.49 -8.13
CA ALA A 647 3.85 -6.30 -6.98
C ALA A 647 4.78 -5.61 -5.96
N TYR A 648 5.47 -4.55 -6.35
CA TYR A 648 6.45 -3.82 -5.52
C TYR A 648 6.05 -2.38 -5.20
N GLY A 649 4.81 -1.97 -5.50
CA GLY A 649 4.29 -0.65 -5.15
C GLY A 649 4.22 -0.39 -3.63
N GLU A 650 4.03 0.87 -3.24
CA GLU A 650 4.00 1.29 -1.82
C GLU A 650 2.88 0.61 -0.99
N GLN A 651 1.86 0.07 -1.66
CA GLN A 651 0.77 -0.69 -1.05
C GLN A 651 1.04 -2.20 -1.07
N THR A 652 2.11 -2.69 -0.43
CA THR A 652 2.18 -4.13 -0.18
C THR A 652 1.12 -4.49 0.85
N GLY A 653 0.07 -5.18 0.42
CA GLY A 653 -1.04 -5.53 1.30
C GLY A 653 -0.68 -6.53 2.38
N TRP A 654 -1.66 -6.84 3.23
CA TRP A 654 -1.50 -7.81 4.32
C TRP A 654 -1.16 -9.20 3.80
N LEU A 655 -0.38 -9.98 4.55
CA LEU A 655 0.01 -11.36 4.16
C LEU A 655 -1.16 -12.34 4.14
N PHE A 656 -2.18 -12.07 4.96
CA PHE A 656 -3.31 -12.96 5.15
C PHE A 656 -4.63 -12.22 5.00
N ARG A 657 -5.67 -12.96 4.61
CA ARG A 657 -7.04 -12.45 4.54
C ARG A 657 -7.54 -12.08 5.92
N SER A 658 -8.13 -10.91 6.02
CA SER A 658 -8.72 -10.44 7.26
C SER A 658 -10.17 -10.03 7.06
N VAL A 659 -10.93 -10.08 8.14
CA VAL A 659 -12.27 -9.48 8.19
C VAL A 659 -12.14 -8.00 7.86
N ASP A 660 -12.96 -7.51 6.92
CA ASP A 660 -12.97 -6.13 6.41
C ASP A 660 -11.67 -5.63 5.74
N GLY A 661 -10.64 -6.47 5.63
CA GLY A 661 -9.35 -6.11 5.02
C GLY A 661 -8.38 -5.36 5.95
N ASP A 662 -8.68 -5.33 7.26
CA ASP A 662 -7.96 -4.52 8.25
C ASP A 662 -6.62 -5.10 8.74
N GLY A 663 -6.31 -6.36 8.39
CA GLY A 663 -5.07 -7.05 8.78
C GLY A 663 -5.01 -7.50 10.23
N VAL A 664 -6.14 -7.49 10.97
CA VAL A 664 -6.16 -7.75 12.42
C VAL A 664 -6.62 -9.18 12.76
N MET A 665 -7.71 -9.63 12.15
CA MET A 665 -8.32 -10.94 12.44
C MET A 665 -8.38 -11.79 11.18
N PRO A 666 -7.76 -12.99 11.17
CA PRO A 666 -7.71 -13.82 9.98
C PRO A 666 -9.07 -14.40 9.62
N LEU A 667 -9.32 -14.52 8.33
CA LEU A 667 -10.52 -15.12 7.75
C LEU A 667 -10.18 -16.51 7.20
N PHE A 668 -10.76 -17.55 7.79
CA PHE A 668 -10.44 -18.95 7.48
C PHE A 668 -11.31 -19.59 6.38
N GLY A 669 -12.24 -18.84 5.79
CA GLY A 669 -13.12 -19.34 4.74
C GLY A 669 -13.57 -18.24 3.81
N VAL A 670 -13.58 -18.53 2.52
CA VAL A 670 -13.97 -17.60 1.45
C VAL A 670 -15.20 -18.19 0.75
N ASP A 671 -16.13 -17.34 0.31
CA ASP A 671 -17.27 -17.81 -0.49
C ASP A 671 -16.75 -18.24 -1.87
N THR A 672 -16.83 -19.54 -2.15
CA THR A 672 -16.35 -20.16 -3.39
C THR A 672 -17.51 -20.59 -4.30
N LYS A 673 -18.73 -20.06 -4.10
CA LYS A 673 -19.90 -20.37 -4.96
C LYS A 673 -19.79 -19.70 -6.33
N LEU A 674 -18.78 -20.07 -7.12
CA LEU A 674 -18.56 -19.58 -8.47
C LEU A 674 -18.44 -20.76 -9.43
N ASP A 675 -19.41 -20.92 -10.33
CA ASP A 675 -19.34 -21.93 -11.39
C ASP A 675 -18.45 -21.41 -12.54
N THR A 676 -17.16 -21.73 -12.47
CA THR A 676 -16.16 -21.27 -13.44
C THR A 676 -16.39 -21.84 -14.85
N GLU A 677 -16.98 -23.03 -14.96
CA GLU A 677 -17.21 -23.70 -16.24
C GLU A 677 -18.36 -23.03 -17.01
N THR A 678 -19.42 -22.64 -16.31
CA THR A 678 -20.52 -21.86 -16.92
C THR A 678 -20.04 -20.48 -17.39
N ILE A 679 -19.21 -19.80 -16.60
CA ILE A 679 -18.61 -18.50 -16.97
C ILE A 679 -17.80 -18.67 -18.26
N PHE A 680 -16.96 -19.70 -18.33
CA PHE A 680 -16.15 -19.99 -19.50
C PHE A 680 -17.00 -20.31 -20.75
N LYS A 681 -17.98 -21.21 -20.64
CA LYS A 681 -18.90 -21.55 -21.75
C LYS A 681 -19.69 -20.34 -22.24
N HIS A 682 -20.12 -19.45 -21.35
CA HIS A 682 -20.82 -18.22 -21.72
C HIS A 682 -19.91 -17.24 -22.47
N ALA A 683 -18.67 -17.04 -21.99
CA ALA A 683 -17.69 -16.20 -22.67
C ALA A 683 -17.36 -16.72 -24.08
N LEU A 684 -17.20 -18.04 -24.24
CA LEU A 684 -16.95 -18.67 -25.53
C LEU A 684 -18.10 -18.42 -26.53
N LYS A 685 -19.35 -18.60 -26.09
CA LYS A 685 -20.54 -18.28 -26.91
C LYS A 685 -20.63 -16.80 -27.29
N GLN A 686 -20.27 -15.90 -26.38
CA GLN A 686 -20.25 -14.46 -26.68
C GLN A 686 -19.19 -14.12 -27.72
N ARG A 687 -18.02 -14.76 -27.64
CA ARG A 687 -16.94 -14.59 -28.62
C ARG A 687 -17.35 -15.10 -30.00
N GLU A 688 -17.93 -16.30 -30.09
CA GLU A 688 -18.45 -16.85 -31.35
C GLU A 688 -19.50 -15.93 -32.00
N ARG A 689 -20.37 -15.30 -31.18
CA ARG A 689 -21.36 -14.32 -31.67
C ARG A 689 -20.71 -13.04 -32.19
N LYS A 690 -19.68 -12.51 -31.53
CA LYS A 690 -18.94 -11.33 -32.00
C LYS A 690 -18.20 -11.62 -33.31
N GLU A 691 -17.57 -12.79 -33.41
CA GLU A 691 -16.88 -13.21 -34.63
C GLU A 691 -17.84 -13.48 -35.80
N ALA A 692 -19.08 -13.92 -35.51
CA ALA A 692 -20.13 -14.05 -36.52
C ALA A 692 -20.72 -12.70 -36.95
N GLY A 693 -20.94 -11.77 -36.02
CA GLY A 693 -21.45 -10.43 -36.32
C GLY A 693 -20.49 -9.56 -37.13
N ASN A 694 -19.17 -9.66 -36.87
CA ASN A 694 -18.16 -8.96 -37.69
C ASN A 694 -18.04 -9.49 -39.12
N LYS A 695 -18.55 -10.69 -39.43
CA LYS A 695 -18.55 -11.25 -40.79
C LYS A 695 -19.76 -10.82 -41.63
N GLU A 696 -20.79 -10.24 -41.02
CA GLU A 696 -21.97 -9.73 -41.75
C GLU A 696 -21.80 -8.25 -42.17
N GLU A 697 -20.71 -7.58 -41.76
CA GLU A 697 -20.42 -6.16 -42.09
C GLU A 697 -19.29 -5.95 -43.13
N GLU A 698 -18.73 -6.99 -43.74
CA GLU A 698 -17.90 -6.84 -44.95
C GLU A 698 -18.81 -6.95 -46.20
N PRO A 699 -19.22 -5.85 -46.86
CA PRO A 699 -19.79 -5.94 -48.19
C PRO A 699 -18.66 -6.33 -49.15
N ASP A 700 -18.86 -7.44 -49.87
CA ASP A 700 -18.08 -7.78 -51.07
C ASP A 700 -18.04 -6.55 -52.00
N PHE A 701 -16.83 -6.00 -52.21
CA PHE A 701 -16.52 -5.06 -53.28
C PHE A 701 -15.36 -5.59 -54.12
#